data_AF-A0A812LE78-F1
#
_entry.id   AF-A0A812LE78-F1
#
_cell.length_a   1.000
_cell.length_b   1.000
_cell.length_c   1.000
_cell.angle_alpha   90.00
_cell.angle_beta   90.00
_cell.angle_gamma   90.00
#
_symmetry.space_group_name_H-M   'P 1'
#
loop_
_entity.id
_entity.type
_entity.pdbx_description
1 polymer ?
#
loop_
_entity_poly.entity_id
_entity_poly.type
_entity_poly.pdbx_seq_one_letter_code
_entity_poly.pdbx_strand_id
1 'polypeptide(L)'
;MCVATKERAVQQYAEHHGLEVGAVTPETVAKSDEGLEFWACKGLDMTARGPIAQQMGRQFVKKPMAKNIYKWLTEDLKKKWRMAWAVSRDFDSVLRRRVRSITQSTKQSEVGCWKSELQLRVHFGGAEQPEAQRQARNYIAMCQKFKDVFVEHNAWTDAETYLLVERLTCSSTSEDWQEVVEQCDNSETFKLESYRLKAIRKYAISHNLPMESVEISDVEGSPQGLAGWAEMQVSVPGIEELPGEDAMPSRKRRAEAEVVGAETGDKPGKKPKAAKLPKEEGAVERKKASSSAVNKRNREVEKKSKDMLCLEQRACQVMEKFQAQVESCPAQYAWAKPLLEEFATLQENFKGCLCPAAGDDLSEFVNELRLTAISPVASKNMKKNYKDNYHSFLTVFVDRCGAVCQQMNLLACKLEGMNKAMETAESPLTPKAPKRKAKAKELRQLLLDRFFSGGLSGADVALISHWVTEAGGTGVADLALDPEQATAHGHRHVHLHAGKSFPEPDMTLVRTPLYIKREARRVLEPVPVVMPSTLFKKFVEIPEILQHADTQSLVGLPCYDVHPAVRNAMPGFAPRPVALYWDGVQYSVHDSFTGFYDFQKIADRYFVLDIQSDWPAWLEVSGQRINQTQLYEDCYDRASLDYLPYEKYTMEDYWQDVRKFTKEVLISDSRLQRLVTRNLVYNKKLRGRVLTTSLPELGLCKGSRLEPTSQLADVASFEYVATPFKACFWVGPEDARLTHMCPLFRLHGVTLDTWAIDIMHAWHLGPLQQLVSLSLHFCMDCGLWAPRTTQLAAADRKEMSLLAIKAELFQFYKEIRNTDPEWRQKGTEVWNLTLGMIGNEETYNLNAKAGESRGLLKFVVWLFGKHEQEFAMLDNARARTASLLCSSARAALDMDSVLQVGSRTLSRLQCQDLWNHYVRFLVLYRRAGGVLKPKCHLLFHLIQRSLQKGNPRIYSTYRDESLNGIIAKVARSAHRQTWANVIHWKVAGLHTANCKELQNLSNLSGS
;
A
#
# COMPACT_ATOMS: atom_id res chain seq x y z
N MET A 1 6.60 -41.21 0.01
CA MET A 1 6.67 -41.63 -1.42
C MET A 1 5.30 -42.01 -1.92
N CYS A 2 4.94 -41.60 -3.13
CA CYS A 2 3.68 -41.97 -3.78
C CYS A 2 3.64 -43.46 -4.16
N VAL A 3 2.45 -44.07 -4.20
CA VAL A 3 2.22 -45.48 -4.57
C VAL A 3 2.81 -45.80 -5.95
N ALA A 4 2.57 -44.93 -6.93
CA ALA A 4 3.07 -45.06 -8.30
C ALA A 4 4.61 -45.12 -8.39
N THR A 5 5.33 -44.45 -7.47
CA THR A 5 6.79 -44.46 -7.44
C THR A 5 7.33 -45.79 -6.93
N LYS A 6 6.64 -46.41 -5.95
CA LYS A 6 7.02 -47.72 -5.41
C LYS A 6 6.77 -48.83 -6.42
N GLU A 7 5.63 -48.80 -7.11
CA GLU A 7 5.29 -49.77 -8.16
C GLU A 7 6.31 -49.74 -9.30
N ARG A 8 6.72 -48.53 -9.74
CA ARG A 8 7.75 -48.38 -10.76
C ARG A 8 9.11 -48.95 -10.32
N ALA A 9 9.51 -48.72 -9.07
CA ALA A 9 10.76 -49.25 -8.54
C ALA A 9 10.76 -50.79 -8.52
N VAL A 10 9.64 -51.38 -8.10
CA VAL A 10 9.41 -52.84 -8.09
C VAL A 10 9.48 -53.40 -9.51
N GLN A 11 8.80 -52.77 -10.47
CA GLN A 11 8.82 -53.20 -11.86
C GLN A 11 10.23 -53.14 -12.47
N GLN A 12 10.96 -52.04 -12.26
CA GLN A 12 12.33 -51.88 -12.79
C GLN A 12 13.35 -52.82 -12.14
N TYR A 13 13.16 -53.13 -10.85
CA TYR A 13 13.99 -54.10 -10.15
C TYR A 13 13.74 -55.52 -10.67
N ALA A 14 12.47 -55.91 -10.84
CA ALA A 14 12.04 -57.19 -11.36
C ALA A 14 12.54 -57.42 -12.79
N GLU A 15 12.37 -56.43 -13.68
CA GLU A 15 12.85 -56.46 -15.07
C GLU A 15 14.38 -56.63 -15.15
N HIS A 16 15.14 -55.96 -14.29
CA HIS A 16 16.60 -56.07 -14.30
C HIS A 16 17.13 -57.42 -13.79
N HIS A 17 16.42 -58.07 -12.87
CA HIS A 17 16.83 -59.33 -12.27
C HIS A 17 16.13 -60.55 -12.87
N GLY A 18 15.28 -60.36 -13.90
CA GLY A 18 14.53 -61.44 -14.54
C GLY A 18 13.50 -62.12 -13.63
N LEU A 19 12.96 -61.38 -12.65
CA LEU A 19 11.96 -61.88 -11.70
C LEU A 19 10.55 -61.50 -12.14
N GLU A 20 9.54 -62.29 -11.78
CA GLU A 20 8.15 -61.89 -11.96
C GLU A 20 7.81 -60.71 -11.03
N VAL A 21 7.11 -59.70 -11.56
CA VAL A 21 6.79 -58.45 -10.83
C VAL A 21 6.03 -58.72 -9.53
N GLY A 22 5.21 -59.78 -9.47
CA GLY A 22 4.48 -60.19 -8.26
C GLY A 22 5.35 -60.80 -7.15
N ALA A 23 6.57 -61.25 -7.46
CA ALA A 23 7.50 -61.85 -6.50
C ALA A 23 8.41 -60.81 -5.80
N VAL A 24 8.38 -59.55 -6.25
CA VAL A 24 9.23 -58.47 -5.72
C VAL A 24 8.39 -57.52 -4.87
N THR A 25 8.68 -57.43 -3.58
CA THR A 25 8.01 -56.44 -2.71
C THR A 25 8.82 -55.14 -2.61
N PRO A 26 8.18 -54.00 -2.28
CA PRO A 26 8.89 -52.76 -2.02
C PRO A 26 9.97 -52.87 -0.93
N GLU A 27 9.80 -53.75 0.07
CA GLU A 27 10.84 -53.99 1.08
C GLU A 27 12.08 -54.69 0.51
N THR A 28 11.90 -55.59 -0.46
CA THR A 28 13.02 -56.25 -1.16
C THR A 28 13.84 -55.24 -1.95
N VAL A 29 13.18 -54.32 -2.66
CA VAL A 29 13.86 -53.25 -3.41
C VAL A 29 14.55 -52.25 -2.47
N ALA A 30 13.94 -51.96 -1.32
CA ALA A 30 14.54 -51.06 -0.32
C ALA A 30 15.81 -51.62 0.33
N LYS A 31 15.96 -52.94 0.37
CA LYS A 31 17.16 -53.64 0.89
C LYS A 31 18.26 -53.85 -0.16
N SER A 32 18.04 -53.48 -1.42
CA SER A 32 19.08 -53.54 -2.45
C SER A 32 20.18 -52.50 -2.19
N ASP A 33 21.41 -52.81 -2.63
CA ASP A 33 22.57 -51.93 -2.45
C ASP A 33 22.38 -50.56 -3.11
N GLU A 34 21.61 -50.49 -4.19
CA GLU A 34 21.31 -49.24 -4.91
C GLU A 34 20.11 -48.47 -4.32
N GLY A 35 19.27 -49.15 -3.53
CA GLY A 35 18.15 -48.58 -2.81
C GLY A 35 16.95 -48.18 -3.66
N LEU A 36 15.84 -47.85 -2.99
CA LEU A 36 14.54 -47.67 -3.63
C LEU A 36 14.46 -46.45 -4.58
N GLU A 37 15.23 -45.39 -4.29
CA GLU A 37 15.25 -44.18 -5.11
C GLU A 37 15.94 -44.40 -6.47
N PHE A 38 16.97 -45.24 -6.50
CA PHE A 38 17.69 -45.58 -7.73
C PHE A 38 16.79 -46.34 -8.68
N TRP A 39 16.13 -47.39 -8.20
CA TRP A 39 15.22 -48.22 -9.00
C TRP A 39 13.99 -47.44 -9.47
N ALA A 40 13.47 -46.53 -8.66
CA ALA A 40 12.39 -45.63 -9.07
C ALA A 40 12.80 -44.68 -10.23
N CYS A 41 14.07 -44.29 -10.29
CA CYS A 41 14.60 -43.34 -11.27
C CYS A 41 15.33 -44.00 -12.44
N LYS A 42 15.46 -45.34 -12.46
CA LYS A 42 16.15 -46.07 -13.53
C LYS A 42 15.47 -45.80 -14.89
N GLY A 43 16.28 -45.40 -15.87
CA GLY A 43 15.81 -45.01 -17.22
C GLY A 43 15.27 -43.59 -17.36
N LEU A 44 15.25 -42.77 -16.29
CA LEU A 44 14.87 -41.35 -16.39
C LEU A 44 16.07 -40.46 -16.71
N ASP A 45 15.85 -39.45 -17.56
CA ASP A 45 16.86 -38.43 -17.84
C ASP A 45 17.00 -37.47 -16.65
N MET A 46 17.99 -37.77 -15.81
CA MET A 46 18.38 -36.98 -14.65
C MET A 46 19.48 -35.97 -14.98
N THR A 47 19.71 -35.63 -16.25
CA THR A 47 20.64 -34.56 -16.64
C THR A 47 20.04 -33.17 -16.39
N ALA A 48 20.88 -32.13 -16.38
CA ALA A 48 20.44 -30.78 -16.01
C ALA A 48 19.40 -30.20 -16.98
N ARG A 49 19.34 -30.74 -18.20
CA ARG A 49 18.39 -30.35 -19.24
C ARG A 49 17.18 -31.29 -19.35
N GLY A 50 17.20 -32.41 -18.61
CA GLY A 50 16.16 -33.42 -18.66
C GLY A 50 14.79 -32.92 -18.17
N PRO A 51 13.69 -33.59 -18.56
CA PRO A 51 12.33 -33.17 -18.24
C PRO A 51 12.07 -32.98 -16.74
N ILE A 52 12.69 -33.82 -15.90
CA ILE A 52 12.56 -33.76 -14.44
C ILE A 52 13.25 -32.52 -13.88
N ALA A 53 14.43 -32.16 -14.38
CA ALA A 53 15.12 -30.93 -13.99
C ALA A 53 14.31 -29.68 -14.36
N GLN A 54 13.66 -29.68 -15.53
CA GLN A 54 12.76 -28.59 -15.94
C GLN A 54 11.52 -28.49 -15.06
N GLN A 55 10.90 -29.62 -14.70
CA GLN A 55 9.75 -29.65 -13.79
C GLN A 55 10.13 -29.16 -12.38
N MET A 56 11.25 -29.62 -11.84
CA MET A 56 11.80 -29.16 -10.55
C MET A 56 12.12 -27.66 -10.60
N GLY A 57 12.70 -27.19 -11.70
CA GLY A 57 13.01 -25.78 -11.94
C GLY A 57 11.78 -24.87 -11.88
N ARG A 58 10.61 -25.34 -12.34
CA ARG A 58 9.34 -24.60 -12.20
C ARG A 58 8.87 -24.53 -10.74
N GLN A 59 9.14 -25.57 -9.94
CA GLN A 59 8.76 -25.58 -8.52
C GLN A 59 9.68 -24.71 -7.65
N PHE A 60 10.92 -24.44 -8.07
CA PHE A 60 11.81 -23.50 -7.37
C PHE A 60 11.22 -22.08 -7.22
N VAL A 61 10.31 -21.67 -8.11
CA VAL A 61 9.58 -20.39 -8.00
C VAL A 61 8.75 -20.33 -6.71
N LYS A 62 8.21 -21.47 -6.26
CA LYS A 62 7.40 -21.56 -5.04
C LYS A 62 8.23 -21.75 -3.77
N LYS A 63 9.51 -22.11 -3.91
CA LYS A 63 10.43 -22.47 -2.81
C LYS A 63 11.84 -21.89 -3.10
N PRO A 64 12.04 -20.57 -3.01
CA PRO A 64 13.29 -19.90 -3.38
C PRO A 64 14.50 -20.38 -2.56
N MET A 65 14.30 -20.82 -1.31
CA MET A 65 15.37 -21.37 -0.48
C MET A 65 15.94 -22.69 -1.03
N ALA A 66 15.09 -23.59 -1.56
CA ALA A 66 15.55 -24.83 -2.19
C ALA A 66 16.37 -24.55 -3.46
N LYS A 67 15.98 -23.51 -4.22
CA LYS A 67 16.75 -23.02 -5.37
C LYS A 67 18.15 -22.56 -4.97
N ASN A 68 18.25 -21.86 -3.84
CA ASN A 68 19.52 -21.38 -3.32
C ASN A 68 20.43 -22.53 -2.90
N ILE A 69 19.93 -23.52 -2.16
CA ILE A 69 20.74 -24.68 -1.75
C ILE A 69 21.20 -25.45 -3.00
N TYR A 70 20.29 -25.73 -3.94
CA TYR A 70 20.59 -26.49 -5.16
C TYR A 70 21.71 -25.88 -6.01
N LYS A 71 21.84 -24.54 -6.01
CA LYS A 71 22.86 -23.79 -6.76
C LYS A 71 24.30 -24.14 -6.32
N TRP A 72 24.50 -24.42 -5.05
CA TRP A 72 25.84 -24.58 -4.46
C TRP A 72 26.35 -26.03 -4.46
N LEU A 73 25.49 -27.00 -4.81
CA LEU A 73 25.85 -28.40 -4.86
C LEU A 73 26.75 -28.75 -6.06
N THR A 74 27.54 -29.81 -5.92
CA THR A 74 28.25 -30.45 -7.04
C THR A 74 27.26 -31.12 -8.00
N GLU A 75 27.68 -31.41 -9.24
CA GLU A 75 26.78 -32.04 -10.22
C GLU A 75 26.27 -33.43 -9.78
N ASP A 76 27.10 -34.19 -9.07
CA ASP A 76 26.70 -35.49 -8.50
C ASP A 76 25.65 -35.33 -7.40
N LEU A 77 25.82 -34.35 -6.51
CA LEU A 77 24.83 -34.03 -5.48
C LEU A 77 23.55 -33.46 -6.08
N LYS A 78 23.64 -32.65 -7.15
CA LYS A 78 22.47 -32.17 -7.90
C LYS A 78 21.74 -33.32 -8.58
N LYS A 79 22.45 -34.34 -9.07
CA LYS A 79 21.85 -35.56 -9.65
C LYS A 79 21.10 -36.34 -8.57
N LYS A 80 21.72 -36.58 -7.41
CA LYS A 80 21.06 -37.20 -6.25
C LYS A 80 19.85 -36.41 -5.75
N TRP A 81 19.95 -35.09 -5.65
CA TRP A 81 18.84 -34.22 -5.28
C TRP A 81 17.66 -34.34 -6.25
N ARG A 82 17.94 -34.40 -7.57
CA ARG A 82 16.89 -34.62 -8.58
C ARG A 82 16.23 -36.00 -8.44
N MET A 83 16.98 -37.04 -8.08
CA MET A 83 16.46 -38.38 -7.83
C MET A 83 15.53 -38.37 -6.61
N ALA A 84 15.99 -37.80 -5.49
CA ALA A 84 15.17 -37.63 -4.29
C ALA A 84 13.88 -36.83 -4.58
N TRP A 85 13.98 -35.72 -5.31
CA TRP A 85 12.82 -34.91 -5.68
C TRP A 85 11.86 -35.60 -6.66
N ALA A 86 12.37 -36.37 -7.63
CA ALA A 86 11.52 -37.12 -8.56
C ALA A 86 10.66 -38.16 -7.83
N VAL A 87 11.20 -38.70 -6.73
CA VAL A 87 10.59 -39.73 -5.89
C VAL A 87 9.59 -39.13 -4.89
N SER A 88 9.94 -38.03 -4.22
CA SER A 88 9.09 -37.38 -3.21
C SER A 88 8.06 -36.41 -3.80
N ARG A 89 8.40 -35.75 -4.91
CA ARG A 89 7.70 -34.59 -5.49
C ARG A 89 7.50 -33.41 -4.53
N ASP A 90 8.25 -33.37 -3.43
CA ASP A 90 8.26 -32.29 -2.45
C ASP A 90 9.71 -31.98 -2.01
N PHE A 91 9.90 -30.80 -1.43
CA PHE A 91 11.15 -30.35 -0.82
C PHE A 91 11.14 -30.58 0.70
N ASP A 92 10.41 -31.59 1.19
CA ASP A 92 10.21 -31.89 2.62
C ASP A 92 11.50 -32.12 3.44
N SER A 93 12.65 -32.29 2.79
CA SER A 93 13.97 -32.17 3.43
C SER A 93 14.31 -30.75 3.90
N VAL A 94 13.38 -29.78 3.78
CA VAL A 94 13.50 -28.39 4.20
C VAL A 94 12.24 -27.98 4.98
N LEU A 95 12.23 -28.25 6.29
CA LEU A 95 11.13 -27.93 7.21
C LEU A 95 11.02 -26.42 7.51
N ARG A 96 9.78 -25.96 7.77
CA ARG A 96 9.45 -24.57 8.13
C ARG A 96 8.86 -24.49 9.54
N ARG A 97 9.35 -23.56 10.36
CA ARG A 97 8.60 -23.02 11.51
C ARG A 97 8.60 -21.49 11.47
N ARG A 98 7.43 -20.88 11.72
CA ARG A 98 7.28 -19.43 11.85
C ARG A 98 7.66 -19.02 13.27
N VAL A 99 8.63 -18.12 13.42
CA VAL A 99 8.95 -17.47 14.68
C VAL A 99 8.45 -16.03 14.62
N ARG A 100 7.71 -15.60 15.64
CA ARG A 100 7.24 -14.22 15.79
C ARG A 100 8.40 -13.38 16.32
N SER A 101 8.98 -12.51 15.50
CA SER A 101 10.00 -11.55 15.96
C SER A 101 9.35 -10.19 16.18
N ILE A 102 9.43 -9.70 17.42
CA ILE A 102 9.00 -8.36 17.77
C ILE A 102 10.24 -7.48 17.71
N THR A 103 10.33 -6.61 16.71
CA THR A 103 11.45 -5.70 16.55
C THR A 103 11.04 -4.32 17.06
N GLN A 104 11.67 -3.88 18.15
CA GLN A 104 11.55 -2.51 18.62
C GLN A 104 12.65 -1.67 17.98
N SER A 105 12.25 -0.80 17.05
CA SER A 105 13.13 0.22 16.49
C SER A 105 12.90 1.53 17.23
N THR A 106 13.98 2.13 17.74
CA THR A 106 13.93 3.47 18.32
C THR A 106 14.68 4.42 17.40
N LYS A 107 13.94 5.27 16.68
CA LYS A 107 14.52 6.29 15.82
C LYS A 107 14.67 7.58 16.62
N GLN A 108 15.89 8.08 16.69
CA GLN A 108 16.17 9.42 17.23
C GLN A 108 16.06 10.42 16.08
N SER A 109 15.15 11.38 16.21
CA SER A 109 15.06 12.54 15.32
C SER A 109 15.27 13.80 16.16
N GLU A 110 16.15 14.67 15.70
CA GLU A 110 16.38 15.98 16.31
C GLU A 110 15.40 16.97 15.66
N VAL A 111 14.50 17.54 16.47
CA VAL A 111 13.54 18.56 16.03
C VAL A 111 13.86 19.84 16.79
N GLY A 112 14.15 20.91 16.06
CA GLY A 112 14.35 22.24 16.63
C GLY A 112 13.01 22.93 16.89
N CYS A 113 12.81 23.48 18.09
CA CYS A 113 11.68 24.32 18.44
C CYS A 113 12.15 25.68 18.98
N TRP A 114 11.50 26.77 18.54
CA TRP A 114 11.80 28.11 19.02
C TRP A 114 11.18 28.35 20.39
N LYS A 115 11.99 28.77 21.36
CA LYS A 115 11.59 28.97 22.76
C LYS A 115 11.99 30.36 23.24
N SER A 116 11.10 31.05 23.95
CA SER A 116 11.45 32.28 24.67
C SER A 116 12.34 31.97 25.87
N GLU A 117 13.01 32.98 26.42
CA GLU A 117 13.81 32.79 27.65
C GLU A 117 12.99 32.17 28.78
N LEU A 118 11.75 32.61 28.98
CA LEU A 118 10.88 32.05 30.01
C LEU A 118 10.60 30.56 29.76
N GLN A 119 10.35 30.18 28.50
CA GLN A 119 10.13 28.78 28.13
C GLN A 119 11.38 27.93 28.27
N LEU A 120 12.57 28.48 28.01
CA LEU A 120 13.85 27.81 28.27
C LEU A 120 14.07 27.59 29.78
N ARG A 121 13.76 28.58 30.62
CA ARG A 121 13.84 28.44 32.08
C ARG A 121 12.89 27.34 32.58
N VAL A 122 11.66 27.32 32.06
CA VAL A 122 10.71 26.24 32.35
C VAL A 122 11.25 24.89 31.86
N HIS A 123 11.87 24.84 30.68
CA HIS A 123 12.47 23.64 30.12
C HIS A 123 13.64 23.10 30.96
N PHE A 124 14.51 23.98 31.50
CA PHE A 124 15.68 23.58 32.30
C PHE A 124 15.38 23.31 33.78
N GLY A 125 14.10 23.31 34.20
CA GLY A 125 13.73 22.92 35.57
C GLY A 125 12.79 23.88 36.30
N GLY A 126 12.26 24.91 35.63
CA GLY A 126 11.24 25.81 36.18
C GLY A 126 11.66 27.28 36.19
N ALA A 127 10.72 28.19 35.96
CA ALA A 127 10.99 29.63 35.84
C ALA A 127 11.63 30.26 37.09
N GLU A 128 11.36 29.70 38.28
CA GLU A 128 11.83 30.22 39.56
C GLU A 128 13.08 29.51 40.10
N GLN A 129 13.54 28.43 39.46
CA GLN A 129 14.71 27.68 39.92
C GLN A 129 16.01 28.40 39.51
N PRO A 130 16.90 28.78 40.45
CA PRO A 130 18.12 29.55 40.15
C PRO A 130 19.04 28.84 39.14
N GLU A 131 19.13 27.52 39.23
CA GLU A 131 19.95 26.70 38.36
C GLU A 131 19.39 26.65 36.92
N ALA A 132 18.07 26.55 36.78
CA ALA A 132 17.39 26.59 35.48
C ALA A 132 17.52 27.97 34.81
N GLN A 133 17.46 29.05 35.60
CA GLN A 133 17.75 30.40 35.11
C GLN A 133 19.18 30.55 34.61
N ARG A 134 20.15 30.01 35.35
CA ARG A 134 21.57 30.02 34.95
C ARG A 134 21.79 29.24 33.66
N GLN A 135 21.20 28.06 33.53
CA GLN A 135 21.32 27.22 32.33
C GLN A 135 20.66 27.85 31.11
N ALA A 136 19.46 28.43 31.27
CA ALA A 136 18.79 29.17 30.20
C ALA A 136 19.64 30.35 29.71
N ARG A 137 20.23 31.14 30.62
CA ARG A 137 21.13 32.25 30.25
C ARG A 137 22.39 31.79 29.53
N ASN A 138 23.01 30.71 29.99
CA ASN A 138 24.19 30.14 29.33
C ASN A 138 23.86 29.63 27.91
N TYR A 139 22.68 29.01 27.76
CA TYR A 139 22.20 28.55 26.46
C TYR A 139 21.91 29.73 25.51
N ILE A 140 21.23 30.77 26.00
CA ILE A 140 20.97 32.02 25.27
C ILE A 140 22.29 32.68 24.83
N ALA A 141 23.26 32.79 25.74
CA ALA A 141 24.57 33.36 25.42
C ALA A 141 25.30 32.54 24.34
N MET A 142 25.06 31.23 24.26
CA MET A 142 25.60 30.37 23.21
C MET A 142 24.88 30.59 21.87
N CYS A 143 23.54 30.68 21.87
CA CYS A 143 22.75 30.99 20.68
C CYS A 143 23.10 32.38 20.11
N GLN A 144 23.33 33.38 20.98
CA GLN A 144 23.70 34.74 20.57
C GLN A 144 25.06 34.83 19.87
N LYS A 145 25.97 33.86 20.08
CA LYS A 145 27.23 33.77 19.29
C LYS A 145 26.97 33.46 17.81
N PHE A 146 25.80 32.91 17.50
CA PHE A 146 25.37 32.52 16.16
C PHE A 146 23.99 33.12 15.86
N LYS A 147 23.89 34.44 16.06
CA LYS A 147 22.62 35.19 16.07
C LYS A 147 21.79 34.95 14.79
N ASP A 148 22.44 34.84 13.64
CA ASP A 148 21.77 34.69 12.34
C ASP A 148 21.10 33.31 12.13
N VAL A 149 21.37 32.34 13.00
CA VAL A 149 20.91 30.94 12.83
C VAL A 149 20.06 30.45 14.01
N PHE A 150 20.40 30.85 15.24
CA PHE A 150 19.78 30.31 16.45
C PHE A 150 18.97 31.33 17.26
N VAL A 151 18.79 32.55 16.75
CA VAL A 151 18.00 33.62 17.39
C VAL A 151 17.01 34.18 16.36
N GLU A 152 15.72 34.16 16.70
CA GLU A 152 14.65 34.70 15.88
C GLU A 152 13.80 35.66 16.72
N HIS A 153 13.46 36.83 16.17
CA HIS A 153 12.60 37.79 16.85
C HIS A 153 11.13 37.47 16.61
N ASN A 154 10.38 37.20 17.69
CA ASN A 154 8.95 36.96 17.60
C ASN A 154 8.19 38.30 17.67
N ALA A 155 7.69 38.74 16.51
CA ALA A 155 6.97 40.00 16.36
C ALA A 155 5.66 40.09 17.17
N TRP A 156 5.07 38.98 17.60
CA TRP A 156 3.81 38.99 18.35
C TRP A 156 4.02 39.21 19.85
N THR A 157 5.14 38.72 20.39
CA THR A 157 5.49 38.87 21.80
C THR A 157 6.54 39.95 22.06
N ASP A 158 7.06 40.57 20.99
CA ASP A 158 8.17 41.54 21.01
C ASP A 158 9.37 41.03 21.81
N ALA A 159 9.76 39.77 21.57
CA ALA A 159 10.81 39.10 22.32
C ALA A 159 11.67 38.21 21.42
N GLU A 160 12.97 38.14 21.73
CA GLU A 160 13.87 37.18 21.09
C GLU A 160 13.54 35.74 21.55
N THR A 161 13.50 34.83 20.58
CA THR A 161 13.31 33.40 20.78
C THR A 161 14.53 32.65 20.27
N TYR A 162 14.79 31.49 20.86
CA TYR A 162 16.03 30.73 20.70
C TYR A 162 15.71 29.31 20.26
N LEU A 163 16.42 28.80 19.26
CA LEU A 163 16.20 27.47 18.71
C LEU A 163 16.74 26.41 19.68
N LEU A 164 15.83 25.69 20.34
CA LEU A 164 16.15 24.56 21.20
C LEU A 164 16.03 23.26 20.40
N VAL A 165 17.13 22.51 20.26
CA VAL A 165 17.13 21.21 19.57
C VAL A 165 16.71 20.12 20.54
N GLU A 166 15.47 19.66 20.43
CA GLU A 166 14.94 18.56 21.25
C GLU A 166 15.17 17.22 20.54
N ARG A 167 15.65 16.24 21.29
CA ARG A 167 15.86 14.87 20.80
C ARG A 167 14.59 14.06 21.00
N LEU A 168 13.85 13.79 19.94
CA LEU A 168 12.68 12.91 19.98
C LEU A 168 13.10 11.48 19.68
N THR A 169 12.89 10.58 20.64
CA THR A 169 12.94 9.13 20.44
C THR A 169 11.55 8.63 20.08
N CYS A 170 11.33 8.26 18.82
CA CYS A 170 10.15 7.52 18.41
C CYS A 170 10.46 6.03 18.49
N SER A 171 9.78 5.31 19.38
CA SER A 171 9.85 3.85 19.43
C SER A 171 8.69 3.27 18.63
N SER A 172 8.97 2.62 17.51
CA SER A 172 7.99 1.84 16.77
C SER A 172 8.23 0.35 17.02
N THR A 173 7.20 -0.35 17.44
CA THR A 173 7.21 -1.81 17.53
C THR A 173 6.62 -2.36 16.25
N SER A 174 7.44 -2.98 15.40
CA SER A 174 6.92 -3.75 14.26
C SER A 174 6.88 -5.22 14.64
N GLU A 175 5.77 -5.87 14.32
CA GLU A 175 5.63 -7.32 14.44
C GLU A 175 5.84 -7.93 13.06
N ASP A 176 6.94 -8.67 12.92
CA ASP A 176 7.23 -9.41 11.69
C ASP A 176 7.37 -10.91 11.97
N TRP A 177 6.98 -11.69 10.98
CA TRP A 177 7.10 -13.15 11.01
C TRP A 177 8.36 -13.54 10.25
N GLN A 178 9.38 -14.06 10.95
CA GLN A 178 10.58 -14.59 10.31
C GLN A 178 10.55 -16.12 10.29
N GLU A 179 10.97 -16.71 9.16
CA GLU A 179 11.19 -18.15 9.01
C GLU A 179 12.60 -18.50 9.49
N VAL A 180 12.72 -19.29 10.57
CA VAL A 180 14.00 -19.82 11.07
C VAL A 180 13.97 -21.35 11.00
N VAL A 181 15.11 -21.96 10.65
CA VAL A 181 15.25 -23.41 10.50
C VAL A 181 16.03 -23.97 11.69
N GLU A 182 15.43 -24.92 12.41
CA GLU A 182 16.12 -25.80 13.36
C GLU A 182 16.13 -27.24 12.80
N GLN A 183 17.11 -28.01 13.24
CA GLN A 183 17.56 -29.27 12.65
C GLN A 183 16.58 -30.42 12.89
N CYS A 184 16.19 -31.15 11.84
CA CYS A 184 15.53 -32.44 11.96
C CYS A 184 16.38 -33.51 11.25
N ASP A 185 16.81 -34.48 12.06
CA ASP A 185 17.41 -35.78 11.75
C ASP A 185 18.90 -35.86 11.35
N ASN A 186 19.53 -36.90 11.90
CA ASN A 186 20.96 -37.24 11.87
C ASN A 186 21.49 -37.69 10.49
N SER A 187 20.87 -37.25 9.39
CA SER A 187 21.45 -37.41 8.06
C SER A 187 22.03 -36.08 7.61
N GLU A 188 23.29 -36.09 7.15
CA GLU A 188 23.97 -34.93 6.55
C GLU A 188 23.23 -34.50 5.28
N THR A 189 22.12 -33.79 5.46
CA THR A 189 21.21 -33.37 4.42
C THR A 189 21.80 -32.16 3.73
N PHE A 190 21.77 -32.19 2.41
CA PHE A 190 22.37 -31.29 1.42
C PHE A 190 22.54 -29.79 1.74
N LYS A 191 21.82 -29.23 2.72
CA LYS A 191 22.08 -27.90 3.28
C LYS A 191 23.46 -27.82 3.93
N LEU A 192 23.83 -28.75 4.83
CA LEU A 192 25.14 -28.71 5.50
C LEU A 192 26.29 -28.79 4.48
N GLU A 193 26.14 -29.70 3.51
CA GLU A 193 27.12 -29.87 2.44
C GLU A 193 27.16 -28.66 1.49
N SER A 194 26.02 -28.03 1.22
CA SER A 194 25.96 -26.74 0.52
C SER A 194 26.68 -25.63 1.30
N TYR A 195 26.60 -25.60 2.63
CA TYR A 195 27.33 -24.62 3.45
C TYR A 195 28.83 -24.88 3.41
N ARG A 196 29.27 -26.15 3.55
CA ARG A 196 30.68 -26.55 3.43
C ARG A 196 31.27 -26.17 2.07
N LEU A 197 30.61 -26.56 0.97
CA LEU A 197 31.08 -26.24 -0.39
C LEU A 197 31.06 -24.73 -0.70
N LYS A 198 30.08 -24.00 -0.17
CA LYS A 198 30.03 -22.54 -0.29
C LYS A 198 31.20 -21.88 0.45
N ALA A 199 31.52 -22.36 1.64
CA ALA A 199 32.63 -21.86 2.44
C ALA A 199 33.98 -22.16 1.76
N ILE A 200 34.20 -23.39 1.28
CA ILE A 200 35.41 -23.79 0.53
C ILE A 200 35.60 -22.91 -0.72
N ARG A 201 34.55 -22.71 -1.53
CA ARG A 201 34.64 -21.86 -2.73
C ARG A 201 35.00 -20.42 -2.41
N LYS A 202 34.39 -19.84 -1.37
CA LYS A 202 34.65 -18.46 -0.98
C LYS A 202 36.05 -18.30 -0.38
N TYR A 203 36.52 -19.28 0.38
CA TYR A 203 37.88 -19.35 0.89
C TYR A 203 38.92 -19.48 -0.23
N ALA A 204 38.69 -20.40 -1.18
CA ALA A 204 39.57 -20.60 -2.34
C ALA A 204 39.73 -19.31 -3.16
N ILE A 205 38.62 -18.60 -3.39
CA ILE A 205 38.63 -17.33 -4.16
C ILE A 205 39.31 -16.20 -3.39
N SER A 206 39.08 -16.09 -2.08
CA SER A 206 39.70 -15.03 -1.27
C SER A 206 41.21 -15.23 -1.09
N HIS A 207 41.70 -16.46 -1.19
CA HIS A 207 43.12 -16.81 -1.09
C HIS A 207 43.77 -17.13 -2.44
N ASN A 208 43.02 -16.98 -3.54
CA ASN A 208 43.46 -17.25 -4.91
C ASN A 208 44.03 -18.68 -5.11
N LEU A 209 43.41 -19.67 -4.47
CA LEU A 209 43.73 -21.09 -4.57
C LEU A 209 42.74 -21.82 -5.48
N PRO A 210 43.16 -22.88 -6.20
CA PRO A 210 42.22 -23.76 -6.89
C PRO A 210 41.29 -24.46 -5.88
N MET A 211 40.02 -24.65 -6.24
CA MET A 211 39.01 -25.20 -5.33
C MET A 211 39.38 -26.61 -4.86
N GLU A 212 40.05 -27.38 -5.73
CA GLU A 212 40.48 -28.75 -5.49
C GLU A 212 41.62 -28.85 -4.47
N SER A 213 42.32 -27.75 -4.17
CA SER A 213 43.43 -27.72 -3.22
C SER A 213 43.04 -27.21 -1.83
N VAL A 214 41.75 -26.95 -1.59
CA VAL A 214 41.25 -26.45 -0.30
C VAL A 214 40.49 -27.56 0.42
N GLU A 215 41.04 -28.03 1.53
CA GLU A 215 40.37 -29.01 2.38
C GLU A 215 39.43 -28.33 3.37
N ILE A 216 38.44 -29.08 3.88
CA ILE A 216 37.48 -28.57 4.87
C ILE A 216 38.21 -28.06 6.13
N SER A 217 39.29 -28.73 6.52
CA SER A 217 40.13 -28.34 7.66
C SER A 217 40.76 -26.95 7.51
N ASP A 218 41.04 -26.50 6.29
CA ASP A 218 41.63 -25.18 6.04
C ASP A 218 40.62 -24.06 6.35
N VAL A 219 39.35 -24.31 6.04
CA VAL A 219 38.25 -23.38 6.29
C VAL A 219 37.81 -23.40 7.76
N GLU A 220 37.79 -24.58 8.38
CA GLU A 220 37.51 -24.75 9.81
C GLU A 220 38.58 -24.12 10.70
N GLY A 221 39.85 -24.18 10.29
CA GLY A 221 40.98 -23.56 10.99
C GLY A 221 41.05 -22.02 10.86
N SER A 222 40.21 -21.42 10.02
CA SER A 222 40.19 -19.97 9.82
C SER A 222 39.43 -19.22 10.94
N PRO A 223 39.76 -17.95 11.24
CA PRO A 223 39.08 -17.16 12.27
C PRO A 223 37.57 -17.03 12.10
N GLN A 224 37.07 -17.12 10.87
CA GLN A 224 35.67 -16.99 10.52
C GLN A 224 34.90 -18.32 10.63
N GLY A 225 35.59 -19.46 10.60
CA GLY A 225 34.99 -20.80 10.55
C GLY A 225 34.11 -21.06 9.32
N LEU A 226 33.51 -22.24 9.25
CA LEU A 226 32.67 -22.66 8.11
C LEU A 226 31.46 -21.73 7.88
N ALA A 227 30.76 -21.33 8.93
CA ALA A 227 29.58 -20.47 8.83
C ALA A 227 29.96 -19.06 8.38
N GLY A 228 31.04 -18.48 8.93
CA GLY A 228 31.49 -17.14 8.57
C GLY A 228 31.89 -17.03 7.10
N TRP A 229 32.61 -18.03 6.55
CA TRP A 229 32.95 -18.06 5.13
C TRP A 229 31.75 -18.31 4.21
N ALA A 230 30.79 -19.14 4.64
CA ALA A 230 29.57 -19.36 3.87
C ALA A 230 28.71 -18.09 3.76
N GLU A 231 28.76 -17.20 4.74
CA GLU A 231 27.96 -15.96 4.81
C GLU A 231 28.68 -14.73 4.25
N MET A 232 30.00 -14.77 4.09
CA MET A 232 30.80 -13.65 3.57
C MET A 232 30.39 -13.25 2.14
N GLN A 233 30.20 -11.97 1.86
CA GLN A 233 29.91 -11.49 0.49
C GLN A 233 31.19 -11.44 -0.36
N VAL A 234 31.51 -12.58 -0.98
CA VAL A 234 32.61 -12.71 -1.96
C VAL A 234 31.99 -13.04 -3.31
N SER A 235 32.28 -12.23 -4.33
CA SER A 235 31.79 -12.42 -5.70
C SER A 235 32.41 -13.66 -6.32
N VAL A 236 31.64 -14.75 -6.43
CA VAL A 236 32.10 -16.03 -7.01
C VAL A 236 31.89 -16.05 -8.53
N PRO A 237 32.95 -16.23 -9.35
CA PRO A 237 32.82 -16.35 -10.80
C PRO A 237 31.88 -17.51 -11.20
N GLY A 238 30.89 -17.23 -12.07
CA GLY A 238 29.96 -18.24 -12.59
C GLY A 238 28.73 -18.55 -11.73
N ILE A 239 28.58 -17.91 -10.56
CA ILE A 239 27.46 -18.12 -9.62
C ILE A 239 26.80 -16.76 -9.34
N GLU A 240 25.78 -16.35 -10.12
CA GLU A 240 25.07 -15.06 -9.92
C GLU A 240 24.29 -15.05 -8.59
N GLU A 241 24.83 -14.44 -7.52
CA GLU A 241 24.09 -14.26 -6.27
C GLU A 241 22.76 -13.57 -6.58
N LEU A 242 21.64 -14.21 -6.18
CA LEU A 242 20.36 -13.53 -6.24
C LEU A 242 20.48 -12.32 -5.30
N PRO A 243 20.11 -11.11 -5.73
CA PRO A 243 20.17 -9.95 -4.86
C PRO A 243 19.39 -10.28 -3.59
N GLY A 244 20.11 -10.28 -2.46
CA GLY A 244 19.49 -10.27 -1.15
C GLY A 244 18.52 -9.11 -1.09
N GLU A 245 17.47 -9.29 -0.30
CA GLU A 245 16.42 -8.34 0.01
C GLU A 245 17.02 -7.01 0.48
N ASP A 246 17.38 -6.17 -0.48
CA ASP A 246 17.34 -4.71 -0.53
C ASP A 246 18.14 -4.24 -1.78
N ALA A 247 17.45 -3.51 -2.66
CA ALA A 247 17.95 -2.73 -3.80
C ALA A 247 18.76 -3.42 -4.94
N MET A 248 18.04 -3.70 -6.04
CA MET A 248 18.25 -3.40 -7.49
C MET A 248 19.68 -3.14 -8.12
N PRO A 249 19.81 -3.26 -9.46
CA PRO A 249 20.91 -3.96 -10.15
C PRO A 249 21.92 -3.09 -10.92
N SER A 250 23.08 -3.72 -11.21
CA SER A 250 23.92 -3.68 -12.42
C SER A 250 24.44 -2.31 -12.92
N ARG A 251 25.72 -2.12 -13.27
CA ARG A 251 26.36 -2.78 -14.44
C ARG A 251 27.88 -2.49 -14.53
N LYS A 252 28.63 -3.54 -14.92
CA LYS A 252 29.83 -3.61 -15.78
C LYS A 252 30.84 -2.43 -15.87
N ARG A 253 32.03 -2.72 -15.33
CA ARG A 253 33.39 -2.77 -15.93
C ARG A 253 33.90 -1.65 -16.86
N ARG A 254 34.97 -1.00 -16.38
CA ARG A 254 36.28 -0.67 -16.99
C ARG A 254 37.11 -0.08 -15.82
N ALA A 255 38.41 -0.22 -15.60
CA ALA A 255 39.56 -1.00 -16.07
C ALA A 255 40.75 -0.43 -15.24
N GLU A 256 41.76 -1.26 -14.94
CA GLU A 256 42.85 -1.02 -13.99
C GLU A 256 43.87 0.06 -14.41
N ALA A 257 44.60 0.63 -13.44
CA ALA A 257 46.06 0.81 -13.50
C ALA A 257 46.67 1.00 -12.08
N GLU A 258 47.80 0.35 -11.87
CA GLU A 258 48.60 0.14 -10.64
C GLU A 258 49.30 1.41 -10.08
N VAL A 259 49.82 1.33 -8.83
CA VAL A 259 51.28 1.29 -8.49
C VAL A 259 51.53 1.43 -6.97
N VAL A 260 52.12 0.37 -6.39
CA VAL A 260 53.21 0.20 -5.38
C VAL A 260 53.56 1.28 -4.33
N GLY A 261 53.77 0.82 -3.07
CA GLY A 261 54.70 1.37 -2.04
C GLY A 261 54.15 1.30 -0.59
N ALA A 262 54.48 0.32 0.27
CA ALA A 262 55.70 0.10 1.09
C ALA A 262 55.65 0.68 2.54
N GLU A 263 55.88 -0.22 3.53
CA GLU A 263 56.49 -0.01 4.88
C GLU A 263 55.67 0.76 5.96
N THR A 264 55.72 0.54 7.28
CA THR A 264 56.48 -0.28 8.27
C THR A 264 55.82 -0.15 9.68
N GLY A 265 56.06 -1.14 10.58
CA GLY A 265 56.10 -1.01 12.06
C GLY A 265 54.78 -0.79 12.84
N ASP A 266 54.57 -1.23 14.08
CA ASP A 266 55.33 -2.01 15.06
C ASP A 266 54.37 -2.45 16.20
N LYS A 267 54.64 -3.57 16.88
CA LYS A 267 53.99 -4.05 18.14
C LYS A 267 54.76 -3.46 19.36
N PRO A 268 54.49 -3.67 20.69
CA PRO A 268 53.92 -4.83 21.43
C PRO A 268 53.10 -4.42 22.72
N GLY A 269 52.68 -5.24 23.71
CA GLY A 269 52.92 -6.64 24.17
C GLY A 269 51.88 -7.05 25.26
N LYS A 270 51.44 -8.33 25.35
CA LYS A 270 51.85 -9.44 26.26
C LYS A 270 51.68 -9.19 27.78
N LYS A 271 50.69 -9.80 28.47
CA LYS A 271 50.68 -11.10 29.25
C LYS A 271 51.26 -10.98 30.69
N PRO A 272 51.07 -11.92 31.67
CA PRO A 272 50.32 -13.20 31.74
C PRO A 272 49.57 -13.50 33.09
N LYS A 273 48.99 -14.72 33.17
CA LYS A 273 48.38 -15.44 34.32
C LYS A 273 49.42 -16.11 35.26
N ALA A 274 49.06 -16.37 36.53
CA ALA A 274 49.50 -17.50 37.39
C ALA A 274 48.66 -17.57 38.70
N ALA A 275 48.90 -18.48 39.65
CA ALA A 275 48.34 -19.83 39.79
C ALA A 275 48.24 -20.19 41.31
N LYS A 276 47.26 -21.05 41.65
CA LYS A 276 47.00 -21.96 42.82
C LYS A 276 47.74 -21.92 44.20
N LEU A 277 46.89 -22.07 45.25
CA LEU A 277 46.94 -22.94 46.50
C LEU A 277 47.89 -22.57 47.67
N PRO A 278 47.72 -23.06 48.95
CA PRO A 278 46.76 -24.04 49.53
C PRO A 278 46.19 -23.77 50.98
N LYS A 279 45.32 -24.71 51.43
CA LYS A 279 45.13 -25.33 52.78
C LYS A 279 44.07 -24.86 53.81
N GLU A 280 43.39 -25.89 54.34
CA GLU A 280 42.50 -26.05 55.52
C GLU A 280 43.18 -25.60 56.83
N GLU A 281 42.55 -25.30 57.97
CA GLU A 281 41.51 -26.00 58.75
C GLU A 281 41.16 -25.10 59.98
N GLY A 282 39.92 -25.10 60.50
CA GLY A 282 39.59 -24.45 61.80
C GLY A 282 38.16 -23.91 61.92
N ALA A 283 37.29 -24.68 62.57
CA ALA A 283 35.87 -24.41 62.76
C ALA A 283 35.55 -23.46 63.93
N VAL A 284 34.61 -22.52 63.74
CA VAL A 284 33.62 -22.10 64.76
C VAL A 284 32.30 -21.76 64.07
N GLU A 285 31.23 -22.45 64.45
CA GLU A 285 29.86 -22.25 63.98
C GLU A 285 29.30 -20.86 64.37
N ARG A 286 28.90 -20.08 63.36
CA ARG A 286 27.73 -19.20 63.44
C ARG A 286 26.90 -19.39 62.18
N LYS A 287 25.69 -19.92 62.35
CA LYS A 287 24.70 -20.24 61.30
C LYS A 287 24.50 -19.03 60.34
N LYS A 288 25.01 -19.11 59.10
CA LYS A 288 24.62 -18.22 58.00
C LYS A 288 23.38 -18.80 57.32
N ALA A 289 22.25 -18.09 57.43
CA ALA A 289 21.07 -18.34 56.60
C ALA A 289 21.46 -18.28 55.11
N SER A 290 20.93 -19.19 54.30
CA SER A 290 21.28 -19.29 52.87
C SER A 290 20.88 -18.00 52.12
N SER A 291 21.74 -17.54 51.21
CA SER A 291 21.54 -16.32 50.40
C SER A 291 20.23 -16.32 49.58
N SER A 292 19.65 -17.49 49.35
CA SER A 292 18.36 -17.69 48.68
C SER A 292 17.17 -17.11 49.48
N ALA A 293 17.16 -17.26 50.81
CA ALA A 293 16.05 -16.81 51.66
C ALA A 293 16.00 -15.27 51.77
N VAL A 294 17.16 -14.62 51.86
CA VAL A 294 17.28 -13.15 51.91
C VAL A 294 16.84 -12.52 50.57
N ASN A 295 17.24 -13.12 49.44
CA ASN A 295 16.81 -12.67 48.12
C ASN A 295 15.30 -12.80 47.90
N LYS A 296 14.65 -13.84 48.45
CA LYS A 296 13.19 -13.99 48.39
C LYS A 296 12.49 -12.91 49.22
N ARG A 297 12.92 -12.68 50.47
CA ARG A 297 12.37 -11.64 51.35
C ARG A 297 12.50 -10.23 50.75
N ASN A 298 13.66 -9.92 50.18
CA ASN A 298 13.91 -8.61 49.55
C ASN A 298 13.01 -8.35 48.33
N ARG A 299 12.71 -9.38 47.53
CA ARG A 299 11.77 -9.29 46.41
C ARG A 299 10.33 -9.11 46.88
N GLU A 300 9.93 -9.77 47.96
CA GLU A 300 8.59 -9.64 48.54
C GLU A 300 8.34 -8.24 49.11
N VAL A 301 9.33 -7.66 49.80
CA VAL A 301 9.24 -6.29 50.33
C VAL A 301 9.14 -5.27 49.18
N GLU A 302 9.96 -5.41 48.12
CA GLU A 302 9.92 -4.52 46.95
C GLU A 302 8.58 -4.62 46.19
N LYS A 303 7.97 -5.80 46.15
CA LYS A 303 6.64 -5.97 45.57
C LYS A 303 5.58 -5.26 46.43
N LYS A 304 5.57 -5.51 47.74
CA LYS A 304 4.61 -4.89 48.68
C LYS A 304 4.69 -3.37 48.67
N SER A 305 5.89 -2.79 48.63
CA SER A 305 6.06 -1.34 48.58
C SER A 305 5.48 -0.72 47.30
N LYS A 306 5.63 -1.39 46.15
CA LYS A 306 5.04 -0.94 44.88
C LYS A 306 3.51 -1.07 44.90
N ASP A 307 2.99 -2.18 45.42
CA ASP A 307 1.55 -2.38 45.56
C ASP A 307 0.90 -1.31 46.46
N MET A 308 1.55 -0.91 47.56
CA MET A 308 1.05 0.15 48.44
C MET A 308 1.04 1.53 47.76
N LEU A 309 2.07 1.87 46.99
CA LEU A 309 2.09 3.12 46.21
C LEU A 309 1.00 3.15 45.14
N CYS A 310 0.72 2.03 44.49
CA CYS A 310 -0.38 1.93 43.55
C CYS A 310 -1.75 2.17 44.23
N LEU A 311 -1.95 1.65 45.44
CA LEU A 311 -3.18 1.90 46.21
C LEU A 311 -3.33 3.36 46.61
N GLU A 312 -2.26 3.99 47.11
CA GLU A 312 -2.27 5.42 47.46
C GLU A 312 -2.56 6.30 46.24
N GLN A 313 -1.85 6.07 45.13
CA GLN A 313 -2.05 6.84 43.90
C GLN A 313 -3.45 6.67 43.33
N ARG A 314 -4.00 5.44 43.34
CA ARG A 314 -5.38 5.19 42.92
C ARG A 314 -6.37 5.94 43.80
N ALA A 315 -6.19 5.90 45.11
CA ALA A 315 -7.06 6.58 46.06
C ALA A 315 -7.08 8.10 45.78
N CYS A 316 -5.91 8.72 45.62
CA CYS A 316 -5.79 10.14 45.29
C CYS A 316 -6.46 10.50 43.95
N GLN A 317 -6.28 9.70 42.89
CA GLN A 317 -6.94 9.93 41.59
C GLN A 317 -8.47 9.83 41.64
N VAL A 318 -9.00 8.87 42.41
CA VAL A 318 -10.45 8.73 42.60
C VAL A 318 -11.00 9.96 43.32
N MET A 319 -10.29 10.43 44.35
CA MET A 319 -10.69 11.58 45.13
C MET A 319 -10.60 12.90 44.36
N GLU A 320 -9.56 13.10 43.53
CA GLU A 320 -9.46 14.27 42.64
C GLU A 320 -10.63 14.36 41.65
N LYS A 321 -10.99 13.22 41.03
CA LYS A 321 -12.14 13.16 40.13
C LYS A 321 -13.45 13.43 40.86
N PHE A 322 -13.61 12.87 42.05
CA PHE A 322 -14.81 13.06 42.84
C PHE A 322 -14.94 14.49 43.35
N GLN A 323 -13.83 15.11 43.78
CA GLN A 323 -13.82 16.50 44.24
C GLN A 323 -14.22 17.47 43.14
N ALA A 324 -13.80 17.25 41.89
CA ALA A 324 -14.27 18.02 40.74
C ALA A 324 -15.79 17.88 40.52
N GLN A 325 -16.39 16.71 40.82
CA GLN A 325 -17.84 16.52 40.78
C GLN A 325 -18.56 17.25 41.91
N VAL A 326 -18.02 17.20 43.14
CA VAL A 326 -18.55 17.94 44.29
C VAL A 326 -18.54 19.45 44.05
N GLU A 327 -17.45 19.98 43.48
CA GLU A 327 -17.34 21.41 43.13
C GLU A 327 -18.37 21.84 42.09
N SER A 328 -18.72 20.94 41.15
CA SER A 328 -19.71 21.23 40.12
C SER A 328 -21.16 21.25 40.63
N CYS A 329 -21.49 20.47 41.67
CA CYS A 329 -22.84 20.34 42.22
C CYS A 329 -22.85 20.18 43.76
N PRO A 330 -22.47 21.21 44.55
CA PRO A 330 -22.23 21.05 45.99
C PRO A 330 -23.44 20.58 46.80
N ALA A 331 -24.66 20.98 46.40
CA ALA A 331 -25.89 20.62 47.11
C ALA A 331 -26.21 19.12 47.03
N GLN A 332 -25.87 18.47 45.91
CA GLN A 332 -26.14 17.05 45.67
C GLN A 332 -25.18 16.14 46.46
N TYR A 333 -23.98 16.64 46.73
CA TYR A 333 -22.89 15.90 47.38
C TYR A 333 -22.65 16.31 48.84
N ALA A 334 -23.60 16.98 49.48
CA ALA A 334 -23.47 17.43 50.87
C ALA A 334 -23.13 16.27 51.85
N TRP A 335 -23.60 15.06 51.56
CA TRP A 335 -23.32 13.85 52.33
C TRP A 335 -21.85 13.39 52.28
N ALA A 336 -21.11 13.80 51.24
CA ALA A 336 -19.73 13.36 51.04
C ALA A 336 -18.70 14.20 51.81
N LYS A 337 -19.11 15.38 52.31
CA LYS A 337 -18.26 16.29 53.09
C LYS A 337 -17.51 15.60 54.26
N PRO A 338 -18.15 14.84 55.17
CA PRO A 338 -17.44 14.18 56.26
C PRO A 338 -16.42 13.13 55.78
N LEU A 339 -16.67 12.48 54.64
CA LEU A 339 -15.76 11.48 54.07
C LEU A 339 -14.55 12.13 53.37
N LEU A 340 -14.74 13.33 52.79
CA LEU A 340 -13.65 14.13 52.23
C LEU A 340 -12.73 14.66 53.34
N GLU A 341 -13.30 15.10 54.47
CA GLU A 341 -12.55 15.50 55.67
C GLU A 341 -11.79 14.32 56.28
N GLU A 342 -12.41 13.13 56.34
CA GLU A 342 -11.75 11.89 56.77
C GLU A 342 -10.58 11.51 55.83
N PHE A 343 -10.76 11.65 54.51
CA PHE A 343 -9.69 11.39 53.54
C PHE A 343 -8.54 12.38 53.65
N ALA A 344 -8.82 13.67 53.85
CA ALA A 344 -7.81 14.70 54.07
C ALA A 344 -6.99 14.41 55.34
N THR A 345 -7.65 13.96 56.41
CA THR A 345 -6.98 13.52 57.65
C THR A 345 -6.08 12.31 57.39
N LEU A 346 -6.52 11.33 56.59
CA LEU A 346 -5.69 10.19 56.20
C LEU A 346 -4.49 10.60 55.33
N GLN A 347 -4.63 11.60 54.47
CA GLN A 347 -3.51 12.15 53.69
C GLN A 347 -2.48 12.86 54.58
N GLU A 348 -2.93 13.62 55.59
CA GLU A 348 -2.04 14.22 56.58
C GLU A 348 -1.34 13.16 57.42
N ASN A 349 -2.06 12.11 57.84
CA ASN A 349 -1.47 10.97 58.53
C ASN A 349 -0.43 10.24 57.66
N PHE A 350 -0.69 10.05 56.37
CA PHE A 350 0.27 9.46 55.44
C PHE A 350 1.55 10.31 55.34
N LYS A 351 1.41 11.64 55.23
CA LYS A 351 2.56 12.57 55.26
C LYS A 351 3.30 12.50 56.60
N GLY A 352 2.59 12.42 57.73
CA GLY A 352 3.17 12.23 59.06
C GLY A 352 3.92 10.90 59.21
N CYS A 353 3.45 9.82 58.58
CA CYS A 353 4.13 8.52 58.55
C CYS A 353 5.42 8.54 57.72
N LEU A 354 5.51 9.43 56.72
CA LEU A 354 6.72 9.65 55.93
C LEU A 354 7.76 10.48 56.68
N CYS A 355 7.32 11.46 57.49
CA CYS A 355 8.17 12.36 58.27
C CYS A 355 7.81 12.38 59.77
N PRO A 356 8.06 11.30 60.53
CA PRO A 356 7.78 11.30 61.97
C PRO A 356 8.74 12.23 62.72
N ALA A 357 8.28 12.86 63.80
CA ALA A 357 9.09 13.78 64.62
C ALA A 357 10.34 13.12 65.24
N ALA A 358 10.36 11.79 65.33
CA ALA A 358 11.53 10.99 65.69
C ALA A 358 11.68 9.81 64.72
N GLY A 359 12.43 9.99 63.65
CA GLY A 359 12.79 8.94 62.68
C GLY A 359 13.30 9.52 61.36
N ASP A 360 13.84 8.64 60.50
CA ASP A 360 14.30 9.05 59.17
C ASP A 360 13.14 9.56 58.30
N ASP A 361 13.38 10.68 57.59
CA ASP A 361 12.47 11.24 56.59
C ASP A 361 12.52 10.40 55.30
N LEU A 362 11.39 9.80 54.95
CA LEU A 362 11.25 8.94 53.78
C LEU A 362 10.70 9.67 52.56
N SER A 363 10.42 10.97 52.63
CA SER A 363 9.73 11.72 51.57
C SER A 363 10.49 11.71 50.24
N GLU A 364 11.80 11.98 50.29
CA GLU A 364 12.65 11.98 49.10
C GLU A 364 12.76 10.57 48.50
N PHE A 365 12.96 9.56 49.36
CA PHE A 365 13.01 8.15 48.97
C PHE A 365 11.71 7.68 48.31
N VAL A 366 10.55 8.05 48.85
CA VAL A 366 9.24 7.67 48.31
C VAL A 366 8.93 8.40 47.01
N ASN A 367 9.35 9.65 46.86
CA ASN A 367 9.23 10.38 45.59
C ASN A 367 10.10 9.75 44.50
N GLU A 368 11.33 9.33 44.80
CA GLU A 368 12.13 8.54 43.86
C GLU A 368 11.52 7.15 43.60
N LEU A 369 10.90 6.52 44.60
CA LEU A 369 10.19 5.23 44.45
C LEU A 369 9.01 5.31 43.49
N ARG A 370 8.24 6.41 43.50
CA ARG A 370 7.17 6.67 42.52
C ARG A 370 7.68 6.66 41.07
N LEU A 371 8.89 7.19 40.83
CA LEU A 371 9.50 7.20 39.50
C LEU A 371 9.94 5.80 39.02
N THR A 372 10.19 4.86 39.94
CA THR A 372 10.55 3.47 39.58
C THR A 372 9.42 2.67 38.94
N ALA A 373 8.16 3.10 39.11
CA ALA A 373 7.02 2.50 38.42
C ALA A 373 7.00 2.82 36.91
N ILE A 374 7.66 3.90 36.50
CA ILE A 374 7.61 4.45 35.14
C ILE A 374 8.85 4.05 34.33
N SER A 375 10.01 3.82 34.98
CA SER A 375 11.26 3.51 34.28
C SER A 375 12.10 2.40 34.94
N PRO A 376 12.48 1.34 34.19
CA PRO A 376 13.43 0.32 34.67
C PRO A 376 14.81 0.87 35.02
N VAL A 377 15.20 2.00 34.38
CA VAL A 377 16.48 2.69 34.64
C VAL A 377 16.45 3.38 36.00
N ALA A 378 15.31 3.97 36.38
CA ALA A 378 15.12 4.59 37.70
C ALA A 378 15.28 3.58 38.84
N SER A 379 14.80 2.34 38.66
CA SER A 379 14.97 1.27 39.66
C SER A 379 16.45 0.88 39.88
N LYS A 380 17.27 0.87 38.81
CA LYS A 380 18.71 0.62 38.92
C LYS A 380 19.44 1.78 39.60
N ASN A 381 19.06 3.03 39.29
CA ASN A 381 19.65 4.22 39.89
C ASN A 381 19.32 4.32 41.38
N MET A 382 18.07 4.06 41.78
CA MET A 382 17.66 4.00 43.18
C MET A 382 18.43 2.96 44.00
N LYS A 383 18.60 1.74 43.48
CA LYS A 383 19.40 0.69 44.14
C LYS A 383 20.87 1.10 44.28
N LYS A 384 21.39 1.91 43.35
CA LYS A 384 22.76 2.45 43.39
C LYS A 384 22.90 3.63 44.36
N ASN A 385 21.89 4.49 44.47
CA ASN A 385 21.88 5.67 45.35
C ASN A 385 21.76 5.27 46.82
N TYR A 386 20.83 4.35 47.14
CA TYR A 386 20.56 3.96 48.52
C TYR A 386 21.31 2.69 48.99
N LYS A 387 22.04 2.02 48.09
CA LYS A 387 22.92 0.85 48.35
C LYS A 387 22.36 -0.10 49.43
N ASP A 388 23.04 -0.23 50.57
CA ASP A 388 22.70 -1.16 51.66
C ASP A 388 21.43 -0.75 52.42
N ASN A 389 21.02 0.52 52.34
CA ASN A 389 19.83 1.06 53.01
C ASN A 389 18.54 0.91 52.17
N TYR A 390 18.65 0.54 50.89
CA TYR A 390 17.50 0.44 49.97
C TYR A 390 16.39 -0.47 50.50
N HIS A 391 16.72 -1.70 50.88
CA HIS A 391 15.73 -2.66 51.40
C HIS A 391 15.26 -2.32 52.81
N SER A 392 16.09 -1.63 53.60
CA SER A 392 15.71 -1.11 54.91
C SER A 392 14.61 -0.06 54.77
N PHE A 393 14.80 0.95 53.91
CA PHE A 393 13.79 1.99 53.67
C PHE A 393 12.51 1.47 53.05
N LEU A 394 12.56 0.48 52.15
CA LEU A 394 11.34 -0.18 51.66
C LEU A 394 10.57 -0.88 52.79
N THR A 395 11.27 -1.52 53.73
CA THR A 395 10.64 -2.19 54.87
C THR A 395 10.00 -1.17 55.81
N VAL A 396 10.72 -0.10 56.15
CA VAL A 396 10.20 0.98 57.00
C VAL A 396 9.01 1.68 56.34
N PHE A 397 9.02 1.90 55.02
CA PHE A 397 7.89 2.46 54.29
C PHE A 397 6.65 1.55 54.36
N VAL A 398 6.82 0.24 54.10
CA VAL A 398 5.70 -0.73 54.16
C VAL A 398 5.12 -0.79 55.57
N ASP A 399 5.98 -0.82 56.60
CA ASP A 399 5.55 -0.93 58.00
C ASP A 399 4.87 0.35 58.50
N ARG A 400 5.38 1.54 58.15
CA ARG A 400 4.81 2.83 58.59
C ARG A 400 3.56 3.22 57.82
N CYS A 401 3.56 3.04 56.51
CA CYS A 401 2.54 3.64 55.63
C CYS A 401 1.50 2.63 55.13
N GLY A 402 1.73 1.33 55.27
CA GLY A 402 0.87 0.29 54.68
C GLY A 402 -0.58 0.35 55.17
N ALA A 403 -0.79 0.54 56.48
CA ALA A 403 -2.14 0.63 57.06
C ALA A 403 -2.90 1.86 56.54
N VAL A 404 -2.23 3.02 56.48
CA VAL A 404 -2.84 4.28 56.00
C VAL A 404 -3.18 4.21 54.51
N CYS A 405 -2.29 3.63 53.67
CA CYS A 405 -2.55 3.44 52.24
C CYS A 405 -3.80 2.57 51.99
N GLN A 406 -3.98 1.52 52.79
CA GLN A 406 -5.14 0.64 52.70
C GLN A 406 -6.43 1.35 53.13
N GLN A 407 -6.38 2.13 54.23
CA GLN A 407 -7.51 2.93 54.69
C GLN A 407 -7.93 3.97 53.66
N MET A 408 -6.97 4.70 53.07
CA MET A 408 -7.22 5.66 51.99
C MET A 408 -7.91 5.00 50.80
N ASN A 409 -7.42 3.84 50.35
CA ASN A 409 -8.03 3.13 49.22
C ASN A 409 -9.42 2.56 49.54
N LEU A 410 -9.64 2.05 50.77
CA LEU A 410 -10.95 1.59 51.21
C LEU A 410 -11.97 2.73 51.25
N LEU A 411 -11.59 3.89 51.79
CA LEU A 411 -12.45 5.08 51.83
C LEU A 411 -12.78 5.59 50.42
N ALA A 412 -11.79 5.64 49.53
CA ALA A 412 -12.00 5.99 48.13
C ALA A 412 -12.94 5.02 47.41
N CYS A 413 -12.80 3.70 47.64
CA CYS A 413 -13.71 2.70 47.08
C CYS A 413 -15.14 2.82 47.64
N LYS A 414 -15.28 3.15 48.93
CA LYS A 414 -16.57 3.39 49.57
C LYS A 414 -17.27 4.61 48.97
N LEU A 415 -16.55 5.72 48.78
CA LEU A 415 -17.07 6.92 48.11
C LEU A 415 -17.50 6.64 46.68
N GLU A 416 -16.68 5.93 45.91
CA GLU A 416 -17.00 5.54 44.53
C GLU A 416 -18.26 4.65 44.48
N GLY A 417 -18.42 3.72 45.42
CA GLY A 417 -19.61 2.87 45.54
C GLY A 417 -20.87 3.64 45.90
N MET A 418 -20.78 4.58 46.84
CA MET A 418 -21.90 5.45 47.23
C MET A 418 -22.32 6.40 46.09
N ASN A 419 -21.36 6.94 45.34
CA ASN A 419 -21.64 7.78 44.17
C ASN A 419 -22.41 6.99 43.09
N LYS A 420 -21.96 5.77 42.76
CA LYS A 420 -22.66 4.88 41.82
C LYS A 420 -24.07 4.54 42.29
N ALA A 421 -24.27 4.34 43.60
CA ALA A 421 -25.59 4.09 44.18
C ALA A 421 -26.51 5.31 44.06
N MET A 422 -25.98 6.53 44.20
CA MET A 422 -26.71 7.78 44.02
C MET A 422 -27.10 8.00 42.55
N GLU A 423 -26.16 7.80 41.61
CA GLU A 423 -26.42 7.86 40.16
C GLU A 423 -27.48 6.85 39.71
N THR A 424 -27.59 5.71 40.40
CA THR A 424 -28.64 4.72 40.15
C THR A 424 -29.97 5.03 40.84
N ALA A 425 -29.96 5.71 41.99
CA ALA A 425 -31.16 6.10 42.73
C ALA A 425 -31.89 7.33 42.12
N GLU A 426 -31.17 8.26 41.49
CA GLU A 426 -31.75 9.45 40.83
C GLU A 426 -32.41 9.16 39.47
N SER A 427 -32.51 7.89 39.07
CA SER A 427 -33.25 7.49 37.86
C SER A 427 -34.57 6.79 38.20
N PRO A 428 -35.64 7.51 38.62
CA PRO A 428 -36.96 6.93 38.64
C PRO A 428 -37.47 6.76 37.19
N LEU A 429 -37.61 5.49 36.80
CA LEU A 429 -38.62 4.94 35.88
C LEU A 429 -39.25 5.92 34.87
N THR A 430 -38.56 6.18 33.76
CA THR A 430 -39.20 6.47 32.47
C THR A 430 -38.51 5.65 31.36
N PRO A 431 -39.25 5.06 30.40
CA PRO A 431 -38.74 3.99 29.55
C PRO A 431 -37.77 4.51 28.48
N LYS A 432 -36.45 4.37 28.70
CA LYS A 432 -35.36 4.61 27.72
C LYS A 432 -35.26 3.53 26.61
N ALA A 433 -36.30 2.71 26.40
CA ALA A 433 -36.33 1.70 25.35
C ALA A 433 -36.15 2.24 23.90
N PRO A 434 -36.69 3.41 23.50
CA PRO A 434 -36.61 3.84 22.10
C PRO A 434 -35.21 4.29 21.68
N LYS A 435 -34.45 5.00 22.56
CA LYS A 435 -33.08 5.46 22.23
C LYS A 435 -32.07 4.30 22.13
N ARG A 436 -32.16 3.30 23.01
CA ARG A 436 -31.26 2.13 22.99
C ARG A 436 -31.50 1.25 21.75
N LYS A 437 -32.75 1.04 21.36
CA LYS A 437 -33.09 0.32 20.11
C LYS A 437 -32.62 1.08 18.87
N ALA A 438 -32.73 2.41 18.85
CA ALA A 438 -32.22 3.23 17.75
C ALA A 438 -30.69 3.11 17.59
N LYS A 439 -29.93 3.27 18.68
CA LYS A 439 -28.47 3.12 18.65
C LYS A 439 -27.99 1.70 18.36
N ALA A 440 -28.72 0.69 18.82
CA ALA A 440 -28.48 -0.70 18.45
C ALA A 440 -28.63 -0.92 16.93
N LYS A 441 -29.65 -0.32 16.32
CA LYS A 441 -29.86 -0.36 14.86
C LYS A 441 -28.75 0.37 14.10
N GLU A 442 -28.30 1.53 14.59
CA GLU A 442 -27.17 2.27 14.01
C GLU A 442 -25.87 1.45 14.06
N LEU A 443 -25.56 0.81 15.20
CA LEU A 443 -24.38 -0.04 15.33
C LEU A 443 -24.42 -1.25 14.39
N ARG A 444 -25.58 -1.94 14.33
CA ARG A 444 -25.76 -3.05 13.39
C ARG A 444 -25.53 -2.59 11.94
N GLN A 445 -26.08 -1.43 11.58
CA GLN A 445 -25.89 -0.87 10.25
C GLN A 445 -24.40 -0.56 9.99
N LEU A 446 -23.70 0.08 10.93
CA LEU A 446 -22.28 0.41 10.81
C LEU A 446 -21.42 -0.84 10.61
N LEU A 447 -21.67 -1.91 11.36
CA LEU A 447 -20.93 -3.18 11.22
C LEU A 447 -21.15 -3.80 9.85
N LEU A 448 -22.40 -3.80 9.37
CA LEU A 448 -22.72 -4.28 8.03
C LEU A 448 -22.10 -3.40 6.94
N ASP A 449 -22.15 -2.07 7.06
CA ASP A 449 -21.54 -1.16 6.10
C ASP A 449 -20.02 -1.33 6.02
N ARG A 450 -19.36 -1.56 7.16
CA ARG A 450 -17.93 -1.89 7.23
C ARG A 450 -17.62 -3.27 6.63
N PHE A 451 -18.51 -4.25 6.79
CA PHE A 451 -18.39 -5.55 6.11
C PHE A 451 -18.57 -5.45 4.59
N PHE A 452 -19.53 -4.63 4.13
CA PHE A 452 -19.82 -4.40 2.72
C PHE A 452 -18.71 -3.63 2.02
N SER A 453 -18.11 -2.63 2.68
CA SER A 453 -16.95 -1.87 2.17
C SER A 453 -15.63 -2.65 2.24
N GLY A 454 -15.62 -3.85 2.83
CA GLY A 454 -14.43 -4.66 3.03
C GLY A 454 -13.50 -4.14 4.13
N GLY A 455 -13.97 -3.22 4.98
CA GLY A 455 -13.23 -2.71 6.14
C GLY A 455 -13.23 -3.65 7.34
N LEU A 456 -14.21 -4.55 7.45
CA LEU A 456 -14.25 -5.64 8.42
C LEU A 456 -14.49 -6.97 7.71
N SER A 457 -13.83 -8.04 8.15
CA SER A 457 -14.19 -9.39 7.71
C SER A 457 -15.49 -9.83 8.41
N GLY A 458 -16.17 -10.83 7.86
CA GLY A 458 -17.35 -11.38 8.53
C GLY A 458 -17.01 -12.11 9.83
N ALA A 459 -15.76 -12.58 9.98
CA ALA A 459 -15.25 -13.07 11.26
C ALA A 459 -15.14 -11.95 12.29
N ASP A 460 -14.61 -10.79 11.89
CA ASP A 460 -14.51 -9.62 12.79
C ASP A 460 -15.89 -9.12 13.20
N VAL A 461 -16.84 -9.02 12.25
CA VAL A 461 -18.21 -8.61 12.57
C VAL A 461 -18.87 -9.59 13.53
N ALA A 462 -18.70 -10.89 13.33
CA ALA A 462 -19.27 -11.89 14.22
C ALA A 462 -18.66 -11.83 15.63
N LEU A 463 -17.34 -11.66 15.71
CA LEU A 463 -16.60 -11.57 16.96
C LEU A 463 -16.94 -10.28 17.72
N ILE A 464 -16.98 -9.13 17.04
CA ILE A 464 -17.39 -7.85 17.63
C ILE A 464 -18.84 -7.95 18.12
N SER A 465 -19.73 -8.53 17.31
CA SER A 465 -21.14 -8.71 17.69
C SER A 465 -21.30 -9.62 18.91
N HIS A 466 -20.47 -10.66 19.04
CA HIS A 466 -20.42 -11.52 20.22
C HIS A 466 -20.01 -10.73 21.47
N TRP A 467 -18.87 -10.04 21.46
CA TRP A 467 -18.42 -9.26 22.61
C TRP A 467 -19.35 -8.12 22.98
N VAL A 468 -19.98 -7.46 21.99
CA VAL A 468 -21.00 -6.45 22.24
C VAL A 468 -22.23 -7.07 22.92
N THR A 469 -22.63 -8.28 22.51
CA THR A 469 -23.76 -8.98 23.12
C THR A 469 -23.46 -9.42 24.56
N GLU A 470 -22.26 -9.97 24.80
CA GLU A 470 -21.78 -10.33 26.14
C GLU A 470 -21.65 -9.12 27.08
N ALA A 471 -21.25 -7.96 26.54
CA ALA A 471 -21.24 -6.70 27.28
C ALA A 471 -22.66 -6.12 27.56
N GLY A 472 -23.73 -6.86 27.22
CA GLY A 472 -25.11 -6.43 27.40
C GLY A 472 -25.63 -5.49 26.31
N GLY A 473 -24.92 -5.35 25.19
CA GLY A 473 -25.41 -4.67 24.00
C GLY A 473 -26.60 -5.42 23.36
N THR A 474 -27.48 -4.70 22.68
CA THR A 474 -28.64 -5.29 21.99
C THR A 474 -28.62 -4.99 20.50
N GLY A 475 -29.34 -5.76 19.70
CA GLY A 475 -29.54 -5.52 18.26
C GLY A 475 -28.42 -5.95 17.31
N VAL A 476 -27.36 -6.60 17.80
CA VAL A 476 -26.35 -7.28 16.97
C VAL A 476 -26.19 -8.77 17.29
N ALA A 477 -27.01 -9.29 18.21
CA ALA A 477 -26.96 -10.68 18.65
C ALA A 477 -27.21 -11.68 17.50
N ASP A 478 -27.94 -11.26 16.47
CA ASP A 478 -28.17 -12.06 15.27
C ASP A 478 -26.93 -12.20 14.38
N LEU A 479 -25.91 -11.36 14.57
CA LEU A 479 -24.64 -11.43 13.85
C LEU A 479 -23.55 -12.13 14.67
N ALA A 480 -23.80 -12.43 15.94
CA ALA A 480 -22.82 -12.94 16.89
C ALA A 480 -22.55 -14.45 16.70
N LEU A 481 -21.28 -14.83 16.75
CA LEU A 481 -20.84 -16.22 16.92
C LEU A 481 -19.79 -16.29 18.01
N ASP A 482 -19.73 -17.42 18.70
CA ASP A 482 -18.67 -17.70 19.67
C ASP A 482 -17.28 -17.48 19.04
N PRO A 483 -16.27 -16.99 19.79
CA PRO A 483 -14.98 -16.60 19.23
C PRO A 483 -14.30 -17.69 18.39
N GLU A 484 -14.43 -18.95 18.82
CA GLU A 484 -13.90 -20.11 18.09
C GLU A 484 -14.63 -20.33 16.76
N GLN A 485 -15.95 -20.19 16.74
CA GLN A 485 -16.77 -20.35 15.54
C GLN A 485 -16.73 -19.14 14.61
N ALA A 486 -16.54 -17.93 15.16
CA ALA A 486 -16.46 -16.70 14.39
C ALA A 486 -15.29 -16.74 13.40
N THR A 487 -14.14 -17.30 13.80
CA THR A 487 -12.98 -17.43 12.91
C THR A 487 -13.21 -18.43 11.76
N ALA A 488 -13.91 -19.53 12.02
CA ALA A 488 -14.16 -20.58 11.02
C ALA A 488 -15.38 -20.29 10.11
N HIS A 489 -16.43 -19.70 10.68
CA HIS A 489 -17.76 -19.60 10.06
C HIS A 489 -18.37 -18.20 10.08
N GLY A 490 -17.71 -17.21 10.69
CA GLY A 490 -18.19 -15.84 10.83
C GLY A 490 -18.65 -15.22 9.51
N HIS A 491 -17.87 -15.39 8.43
CA HIS A 491 -18.28 -14.86 7.13
C HIS A 491 -19.59 -15.45 6.61
N ARG A 492 -19.78 -16.78 6.72
CA ARG A 492 -21.01 -17.42 6.25
C ARG A 492 -22.21 -16.99 7.10
N HIS A 493 -22.02 -16.92 8.42
CA HIS A 493 -23.06 -16.52 9.36
C HIS A 493 -23.51 -15.07 9.15
N VAL A 494 -22.57 -14.12 9.14
CA VAL A 494 -22.88 -12.71 8.88
C VAL A 494 -23.54 -12.54 7.51
N HIS A 495 -23.11 -13.28 6.48
CA HIS A 495 -23.75 -13.27 5.17
C HIS A 495 -25.22 -13.73 5.23
N LEU A 496 -25.52 -14.84 5.92
CA LEU A 496 -26.89 -15.34 6.07
C LEU A 496 -27.81 -14.34 6.77
N HIS A 497 -27.32 -13.69 7.83
CA HIS A 497 -28.12 -12.74 8.60
C HIS A 497 -28.22 -11.36 7.93
N ALA A 498 -27.18 -10.95 7.21
CA ALA A 498 -27.20 -9.76 6.38
C ALA A 498 -28.10 -9.94 5.15
N GLY A 499 -28.22 -11.16 4.60
CA GLY A 499 -29.13 -11.50 3.49
C GLY A 499 -30.60 -11.20 3.79
N LYS A 500 -31.01 -11.20 5.07
CA LYS A 500 -32.35 -10.77 5.50
C LYS A 500 -32.57 -9.26 5.35
N SER A 501 -31.48 -8.47 5.46
CA SER A 501 -31.50 -7.01 5.33
C SER A 501 -31.21 -6.55 3.90
N PHE A 502 -30.50 -7.37 3.13
CA PHE A 502 -30.08 -7.11 1.75
C PHE A 502 -30.35 -8.39 0.94
N PRO A 503 -31.50 -8.49 0.26
CA PRO A 503 -31.86 -9.69 -0.49
C PRO A 503 -30.82 -9.96 -1.59
N GLU A 504 -30.71 -11.23 -2.00
CA GLU A 504 -29.81 -11.59 -3.09
C GLU A 504 -30.19 -10.80 -4.36
N PRO A 505 -29.19 -10.26 -5.08
CA PRO A 505 -29.46 -9.51 -6.30
C PRO A 505 -30.06 -10.45 -7.35
N ASP A 506 -31.09 -9.95 -8.04
CA ASP A 506 -31.66 -10.61 -9.21
C ASP A 506 -30.62 -10.60 -10.35
N MET A 507 -29.93 -11.72 -10.51
CA MET A 507 -28.85 -11.90 -11.48
C MET A 507 -29.34 -12.77 -12.64
N THR A 508 -29.04 -12.32 -13.86
CA THR A 508 -29.23 -13.09 -15.08
C THR A 508 -27.92 -13.75 -15.47
N LEU A 509 -27.94 -15.04 -15.81
CA LEU A 509 -26.77 -15.72 -16.35
C LEU A 509 -26.60 -15.37 -17.83
N VAL A 510 -25.60 -14.54 -18.14
CA VAL A 510 -25.28 -14.12 -19.51
C VAL A 510 -24.10 -14.95 -20.01
N ARG A 511 -24.28 -15.65 -21.14
CA ARG A 511 -23.20 -16.40 -21.79
C ARG A 511 -22.17 -15.43 -22.33
N THR A 512 -21.05 -15.32 -21.62
CA THR A 512 -19.97 -14.39 -21.91
C THR A 512 -18.77 -15.15 -22.48
N PRO A 513 -18.16 -14.66 -23.57
CA PRO A 513 -16.89 -15.21 -24.05
C PRO A 513 -15.75 -14.78 -23.12
N LEU A 514 -15.27 -15.70 -22.28
CA LEU A 514 -14.15 -15.50 -21.35
C LEU A 514 -12.88 -16.16 -21.86
N TYR A 515 -11.72 -15.55 -21.65
CA TYR A 515 -10.43 -16.23 -21.89
C TYR A 515 -9.95 -16.94 -20.62
N ILE A 516 -10.04 -18.27 -20.57
CA ILE A 516 -9.54 -19.03 -19.43
C ILE A 516 -8.03 -19.25 -19.59
N LYS A 517 -7.24 -18.44 -18.86
CA LYS A 517 -5.77 -18.49 -18.89
C LYS A 517 -5.18 -19.88 -18.64
N ARG A 518 -5.84 -20.70 -17.80
CA ARG A 518 -5.39 -22.08 -17.49
C ARG A 518 -5.51 -23.02 -18.67
N GLU A 519 -6.53 -22.82 -19.50
CA GLU A 519 -6.84 -23.67 -20.64
C GLU A 519 -6.38 -23.04 -21.96
N ALA A 520 -5.90 -21.79 -21.90
CA ALA A 520 -5.45 -21.00 -23.05
C ALA A 520 -6.46 -20.94 -24.21
N ARG A 521 -7.76 -21.00 -23.90
CA ARG A 521 -8.86 -20.93 -24.87
C ARG A 521 -9.93 -19.95 -24.40
N ARG A 522 -10.75 -19.45 -25.33
CA ARG A 522 -11.98 -18.78 -24.93
C ARG A 522 -13.09 -19.81 -24.76
N VAL A 523 -13.93 -19.59 -23.77
CA VAL A 523 -15.12 -20.39 -23.51
C VAL A 523 -16.32 -19.47 -23.29
N LEU A 524 -17.51 -19.95 -23.63
CA LEU A 524 -18.75 -19.27 -23.28
C LEU A 524 -19.17 -19.73 -21.88
N GLU A 525 -18.84 -18.94 -20.87
CA GLU A 525 -19.24 -19.20 -19.49
C GLU A 525 -20.53 -18.43 -19.15
N PRO A 526 -21.48 -19.04 -18.43
CA PRO A 526 -22.60 -18.31 -17.86
C PRO A 526 -22.09 -17.42 -16.73
N VAL A 527 -21.94 -16.13 -17.01
CA VAL A 527 -21.53 -15.14 -16.01
C VAL A 527 -22.78 -14.53 -15.39
N PRO A 528 -22.93 -14.53 -14.06
CA PRO A 528 -24.03 -13.85 -13.40
C PRO A 528 -23.85 -12.32 -13.51
N VAL A 529 -24.81 -11.70 -14.16
CA VAL A 529 -24.85 -10.27 -14.48
C VAL A 529 -26.13 -9.69 -13.92
N VAL A 530 -26.06 -8.54 -13.26
CA VAL A 530 -27.27 -7.75 -12.99
C VAL A 530 -27.57 -6.98 -14.27
N MET A 531 -28.67 -7.32 -14.94
CA MET A 531 -28.98 -6.68 -16.23
C MET A 531 -29.15 -5.18 -16.04
N PRO A 532 -28.52 -4.34 -16.89
CA PRO A 532 -28.71 -2.90 -16.83
C PRO A 532 -30.18 -2.49 -16.83
N SER A 533 -31.02 -3.15 -17.63
CA SER A 533 -32.47 -2.92 -17.68
C SER A 533 -33.17 -3.13 -16.33
N THR A 534 -32.73 -4.12 -15.54
CA THR A 534 -33.27 -4.40 -14.20
C THR A 534 -32.89 -3.31 -13.22
N LEU A 535 -31.66 -2.80 -13.29
CA LEU A 535 -31.22 -1.66 -12.49
C LEU A 535 -31.92 -0.37 -12.92
N PHE A 536 -32.05 -0.11 -14.23
CA PHE A 536 -32.83 1.01 -14.76
C PHE A 536 -34.28 0.98 -14.31
N LYS A 537 -34.92 -0.19 -14.31
CA LYS A 537 -36.30 -0.33 -13.82
C LYS A 537 -36.40 0.09 -12.34
N LYS A 538 -35.55 -0.48 -11.49
CA LYS A 538 -35.46 -0.11 -10.06
C LYS A 538 -35.16 1.37 -9.87
N PHE A 539 -34.35 1.94 -10.76
CA PHE A 539 -33.99 3.35 -10.75
C PHE A 539 -35.17 4.27 -11.06
N VAL A 540 -35.93 3.96 -12.11
CA VAL A 540 -37.11 4.74 -12.54
C VAL A 540 -38.24 4.65 -11.50
N GLU A 541 -38.31 3.56 -10.75
CA GLU A 541 -39.34 3.36 -9.70
C GLU A 541 -39.10 4.21 -8.43
N ILE A 542 -37.94 4.86 -8.26
CA ILE A 542 -37.64 5.70 -7.07
C ILE A 542 -38.33 7.07 -7.22
N PRO A 543 -39.38 7.38 -6.43
CA PRO A 543 -40.20 8.59 -6.63
C PRO A 543 -39.40 9.90 -6.48
N GLU A 544 -38.40 9.93 -5.61
CA GLU A 544 -37.55 11.10 -5.39
C GLU A 544 -36.70 11.42 -6.63
N ILE A 545 -36.36 10.43 -7.47
CA ILE A 545 -35.65 10.63 -8.74
C ILE A 545 -36.60 11.16 -9.82
N LEU A 546 -37.86 10.73 -9.78
CA LEU A 546 -38.88 11.25 -10.68
C LEU A 546 -39.23 12.71 -10.34
N GLN A 547 -39.25 13.06 -9.04
CA GLN A 547 -39.65 14.38 -8.53
C GLN A 547 -38.52 15.42 -8.44
N HIS A 548 -37.28 15.03 -8.14
CA HIS A 548 -36.14 15.97 -7.99
C HIS A 548 -35.26 16.10 -9.25
N ALA A 549 -35.51 15.31 -10.29
CA ALA A 549 -34.80 15.47 -11.55
C ALA A 549 -35.35 16.71 -12.27
N ASP A 550 -34.78 17.87 -11.94
CA ASP A 550 -35.02 19.09 -12.68
C ASP A 550 -34.52 18.91 -14.12
N THR A 551 -35.42 18.48 -15.00
CA THR A 551 -35.18 18.39 -16.45
C THR A 551 -34.77 19.76 -17.01
N GLN A 552 -35.04 20.87 -16.32
CA GLN A 552 -34.58 22.21 -16.73
C GLN A 552 -33.05 22.32 -16.71
N SER A 553 -32.32 21.54 -15.90
CA SER A 553 -30.85 21.59 -15.82
C SER A 553 -30.11 20.96 -17.02
N LEU A 554 -30.82 20.29 -17.93
CA LEU A 554 -30.28 19.72 -19.17
C LEU A 554 -30.76 20.43 -20.44
N VAL A 555 -31.84 21.21 -20.32
CA VAL A 555 -32.35 22.08 -21.39
C VAL A 555 -31.27 23.11 -21.72
N GLY A 556 -30.87 23.20 -22.99
CA GLY A 556 -29.87 24.16 -23.46
C GLY A 556 -28.47 23.59 -23.74
N LEU A 557 -28.26 22.27 -23.62
CA LEU A 557 -27.07 21.63 -24.19
C LEU A 557 -27.32 21.33 -25.68
N PRO A 558 -26.54 21.91 -26.62
CA PRO A 558 -26.78 21.72 -28.05
C PRO A 558 -26.82 20.24 -28.46
N CYS A 559 -25.94 19.40 -27.91
CA CYS A 559 -25.93 17.97 -28.25
C CYS A 559 -27.16 17.19 -27.75
N TYR A 560 -27.84 17.68 -26.70
CA TYR A 560 -29.06 17.08 -26.18
C TYR A 560 -30.27 17.56 -27.00
N ASP A 561 -30.40 18.87 -27.21
CA ASP A 561 -31.53 19.47 -27.93
C ASP A 561 -31.64 19.00 -29.39
N VAL A 562 -30.49 18.70 -30.02
CA VAL A 562 -30.45 18.18 -31.40
C VAL A 562 -30.54 16.66 -31.50
N HIS A 563 -30.53 15.94 -30.39
CA HIS A 563 -30.49 14.48 -30.39
C HIS A 563 -31.80 13.92 -30.98
N PRO A 564 -31.76 12.94 -31.91
CA PRO A 564 -32.96 12.39 -32.54
C PRO A 564 -34.00 11.89 -31.53
N ALA A 565 -33.57 11.24 -30.45
CA ALA A 565 -34.49 10.77 -29.41
C ALA A 565 -35.25 11.93 -28.72
N VAL A 566 -34.60 13.09 -28.54
CA VAL A 566 -35.19 14.30 -27.93
C VAL A 566 -36.14 14.98 -28.90
N ARG A 567 -35.73 15.13 -30.17
CA ARG A 567 -36.57 15.72 -31.22
C ARG A 567 -37.80 14.90 -31.56
N ASN A 568 -37.69 13.58 -31.49
CA ASN A 568 -38.78 12.64 -31.79
C ASN A 568 -39.61 12.28 -30.55
N ALA A 569 -39.34 12.89 -29.40
CA ALA A 569 -40.08 12.62 -28.18
C ALA A 569 -41.51 13.18 -28.27
N MET A 570 -42.45 12.50 -27.62
CA MET A 570 -43.82 13.00 -27.55
C MET A 570 -43.88 14.36 -26.82
N PRO A 571 -44.74 15.29 -27.25
CA PRO A 571 -44.94 16.55 -26.53
C PRO A 571 -45.25 16.31 -25.04
N GLY A 572 -44.54 17.01 -24.15
CA GLY A 572 -44.65 16.82 -22.69
C GLY A 572 -43.78 15.69 -22.12
N PHE A 573 -43.07 14.92 -22.96
CA PHE A 573 -42.13 13.89 -22.52
C PHE A 573 -40.70 14.29 -22.90
N ALA A 574 -39.90 14.73 -21.94
CA ALA A 574 -38.49 15.05 -22.15
C ALA A 574 -37.62 13.80 -21.93
N PRO A 575 -36.96 13.24 -22.98
CA PRO A 575 -36.14 12.05 -22.82
C PRO A 575 -34.94 12.31 -21.91
N ARG A 576 -34.72 11.46 -20.92
CA ARG A 576 -33.63 11.66 -19.96
C ARG A 576 -32.33 11.09 -20.53
N PRO A 577 -31.23 11.88 -20.62
CA PRO A 577 -29.94 11.35 -21.02
C PRO A 577 -29.35 10.54 -19.87
N VAL A 578 -28.81 9.38 -20.22
CA VAL A 578 -28.15 8.45 -19.31
C VAL A 578 -26.71 8.31 -19.75
N ALA A 579 -25.76 8.50 -18.83
CA ALA A 579 -24.35 8.25 -19.10
C ALA A 579 -23.99 6.86 -18.61
N LEU A 580 -23.67 5.97 -19.54
CA LEU A 580 -23.09 4.66 -19.22
C LEU A 580 -21.58 4.82 -19.18
N TYR A 581 -20.99 4.63 -18.01
CA TYR A 581 -19.55 4.52 -17.82
C TYR A 581 -19.16 3.05 -17.74
N TRP A 582 -17.94 2.73 -18.16
CA TRP A 582 -17.44 1.35 -18.21
C TRP A 582 -15.94 1.34 -18.00
N ASP A 583 -15.45 0.40 -17.19
CA ASP A 583 -14.03 0.39 -16.83
C ASP A 583 -13.52 -1.00 -16.47
N GLY A 584 -12.22 -1.22 -16.64
CA GLY A 584 -11.53 -2.41 -16.19
C GLY A 584 -11.13 -2.28 -14.72
N VAL A 585 -11.83 -2.97 -13.83
CA VAL A 585 -11.50 -3.02 -12.40
C VAL A 585 -10.52 -4.14 -12.14
N GLN A 586 -9.24 -3.77 -11.99
CA GLN A 586 -8.20 -4.70 -11.58
C GLN A 586 -8.26 -4.93 -10.06
N TYR A 587 -8.51 -6.18 -9.64
CA TYR A 587 -8.54 -6.53 -8.22
C TYR A 587 -7.35 -7.40 -7.79
N SER A 588 -6.67 -8.08 -8.73
CA SER A 588 -5.42 -8.81 -8.49
C SER A 588 -4.39 -8.51 -9.58
N VAL A 589 -3.14 -8.97 -9.42
CA VAL A 589 -2.09 -8.83 -10.45
C VAL A 589 -2.49 -9.51 -11.77
N HIS A 590 -3.35 -10.52 -11.70
CA HIS A 590 -3.72 -11.35 -12.84
C HIS A 590 -5.20 -11.32 -13.18
N ASP A 591 -6.04 -10.70 -12.35
CA ASP A 591 -7.49 -10.75 -12.51
C ASP A 591 -8.08 -9.34 -12.50
N SER A 592 -8.93 -9.11 -13.48
CA SER A 592 -9.72 -7.90 -13.68
C SER A 592 -11.13 -8.29 -14.10
N PHE A 593 -12.06 -7.39 -13.85
CA PHE A 593 -13.39 -7.49 -14.43
C PHE A 593 -13.83 -6.15 -15.01
N THR A 594 -14.79 -6.16 -15.92
CA THR A 594 -15.39 -4.93 -16.43
C THR A 594 -16.49 -4.47 -15.47
N GLY A 595 -16.28 -3.31 -14.86
CA GLY A 595 -17.30 -2.57 -14.14
C GLY A 595 -18.12 -1.75 -15.13
N PHE A 596 -19.43 -1.94 -15.15
CA PHE A 596 -20.33 -1.00 -15.81
C PHE A 596 -20.91 -0.08 -14.75
N TYR A 597 -21.10 1.19 -15.07
CA TYR A 597 -21.56 2.19 -14.13
C TYR A 597 -22.63 3.06 -14.76
N ASP A 598 -23.77 3.21 -14.07
CA ASP A 598 -24.78 4.17 -14.48
C ASP A 598 -24.55 5.50 -13.78
N PHE A 599 -24.61 6.58 -14.54
CA PHE A 599 -24.50 7.93 -14.03
C PHE A 599 -25.63 8.82 -14.53
N GLN A 600 -26.51 9.21 -13.59
CA GLN A 600 -27.41 10.34 -13.79
C GLN A 600 -26.84 11.58 -13.09
N LYS A 601 -26.21 12.45 -13.88
CA LYS A 601 -25.57 13.72 -13.48
C LYS A 601 -26.43 14.67 -12.63
N ILE A 602 -27.75 14.58 -12.74
CA ILE A 602 -28.66 15.51 -12.04
C ILE A 602 -28.76 15.16 -10.55
N ALA A 603 -28.54 13.90 -10.17
CA ALA A 603 -28.73 13.44 -8.80
C ALA A 603 -27.44 13.01 -8.10
N ASP A 604 -26.28 13.10 -8.77
CA ASP A 604 -24.96 12.69 -8.24
C ASP A 604 -24.93 11.23 -7.74
N ARG A 605 -25.67 10.35 -8.43
CA ARG A 605 -25.87 8.93 -8.08
C ARG A 605 -25.05 7.99 -8.98
N TYR A 606 -24.48 6.97 -8.35
CA TYR A 606 -23.65 5.95 -9.00
C TYR A 606 -24.27 4.57 -8.75
N PHE A 607 -24.43 3.80 -9.82
CA PHE A 607 -24.82 2.40 -9.75
C PHE A 607 -23.75 1.59 -10.42
N VAL A 608 -23.35 0.49 -9.80
CA VAL A 608 -22.49 -0.51 -10.44
C VAL A 608 -23.43 -1.48 -11.12
N LEU A 609 -23.36 -1.52 -12.44
CA LEU A 609 -24.22 -2.28 -13.32
C LEU A 609 -23.73 -3.71 -13.53
N ASP A 610 -22.42 -3.99 -13.53
CA ASP A 610 -21.94 -5.37 -13.76
C ASP A 610 -20.46 -5.61 -13.43
N ILE A 611 -20.06 -6.89 -13.36
CA ILE A 611 -18.74 -7.42 -13.03
C ILE A 611 -18.45 -8.61 -13.95
N GLN A 612 -17.84 -8.34 -15.10
CA GLN A 612 -17.52 -9.38 -16.08
C GLN A 612 -16.04 -9.74 -16.04
N SER A 613 -15.65 -10.97 -15.67
CA SER A 613 -14.24 -11.38 -15.74
C SER A 613 -13.73 -11.33 -17.19
N ASP A 614 -12.46 -10.94 -17.38
CA ASP A 614 -11.71 -10.99 -18.66
C ASP A 614 -12.48 -10.70 -19.97
N TRP A 615 -12.82 -9.42 -20.20
CA TRP A 615 -12.92 -8.86 -21.55
C TRP A 615 -11.57 -8.23 -21.94
N PRO A 616 -11.06 -8.42 -23.17
CA PRO A 616 -9.92 -7.64 -23.66
C PRO A 616 -10.41 -6.23 -23.99
N ALA A 617 -10.45 -5.33 -23.00
CA ALA A 617 -10.67 -3.92 -23.24
C ALA A 617 -9.40 -3.35 -23.88
N TRP A 618 -9.43 -3.19 -25.20
CA TRP A 618 -8.42 -2.49 -25.97
C TRP A 618 -9.01 -1.16 -26.44
N LEU A 619 -8.75 -0.10 -25.71
CA LEU A 619 -9.04 1.27 -26.14
C LEU A 619 -7.83 2.13 -25.82
N GLU A 620 -6.89 2.12 -26.76
CA GLU A 620 -5.92 3.20 -26.91
C GLU A 620 -5.94 3.56 -28.39
N VAL A 621 -6.25 4.83 -28.69
CA VAL A 621 -5.92 5.43 -29.98
C VAL A 621 -4.40 5.55 -30.00
N SER A 622 -3.73 4.64 -30.71
CA SER A 622 -2.29 4.70 -30.92
C SER A 622 -1.98 5.95 -31.73
N GLY A 623 -1.25 6.88 -31.13
CA GLY A 623 -0.79 8.07 -31.81
C GLY A 623 0.27 7.73 -32.84
N GLN A 624 0.08 8.23 -34.05
CA GLN A 624 1.10 8.22 -35.09
C GLN A 624 2.37 8.96 -34.64
N ARG A 625 3.54 8.45 -35.07
CA ARG A 625 4.71 9.29 -35.32
C ARG A 625 4.57 9.91 -36.73
N ILE A 626 3.71 10.92 -36.86
CA ILE A 626 3.88 11.87 -37.96
C ILE A 626 5.01 12.82 -37.56
N ASN A 627 5.68 13.44 -38.53
CA ASN A 627 6.70 14.46 -38.33
C ASN A 627 6.09 15.71 -37.64
N GLN A 628 5.84 15.59 -36.34
CA GLN A 628 5.05 16.48 -35.48
C GLN A 628 5.63 17.90 -35.42
N THR A 629 6.92 18.06 -35.68
CA THR A 629 7.66 19.31 -35.51
C THR A 629 7.10 20.44 -36.38
N GLN A 630 6.75 20.14 -37.63
CA GLN A 630 6.29 21.10 -38.65
C GLN A 630 4.79 21.44 -38.52
N LEU A 631 3.99 20.48 -38.04
CA LEU A 631 2.52 20.61 -37.90
C LEU A 631 2.05 21.51 -36.77
N TYR A 632 2.86 21.66 -35.72
CA TYR A 632 2.53 22.59 -34.65
C TYR A 632 2.86 24.02 -35.09
N GLU A 633 3.93 24.24 -35.85
CA GLU A 633 4.40 25.56 -36.34
C GLU A 633 3.29 26.32 -37.11
N ASP A 634 2.52 25.64 -37.96
CA ASP A 634 1.41 26.23 -38.71
C ASP A 634 0.19 26.65 -37.84
N CYS A 635 -0.05 25.99 -36.70
CA CYS A 635 -1.12 26.39 -35.77
C CYS A 635 -0.81 27.69 -35.02
N TYR A 636 0.48 28.06 -34.88
CA TYR A 636 0.89 29.23 -34.10
C TYR A 636 0.53 30.55 -34.80
N ASP A 637 0.47 30.58 -36.14
CA ASP A 637 0.22 31.80 -36.91
C ASP A 637 -1.28 32.10 -37.12
N ARG A 638 -2.18 31.16 -36.78
CA ARG A 638 -3.65 31.30 -36.97
C ARG A 638 -4.44 30.87 -35.75
N ALA A 639 -4.20 31.51 -34.60
CA ALA A 639 -4.83 31.19 -33.31
C ALA A 639 -6.35 31.51 -33.27
N SER A 640 -7.17 30.71 -33.95
CA SER A 640 -8.63 30.71 -33.85
C SER A 640 -9.15 29.27 -33.80
N LEU A 641 -10.24 29.05 -33.06
CA LEU A 641 -11.03 27.81 -33.11
C LEU A 641 -11.45 27.41 -34.54
N ASP A 642 -11.47 28.36 -35.48
CA ASP A 642 -11.91 28.16 -36.86
C ASP A 642 -10.79 27.63 -37.80
N TYR A 643 -9.52 27.61 -37.37
CA TYR A 643 -8.38 27.14 -38.17
C TYR A 643 -7.67 25.96 -37.51
N LEU A 644 -8.21 24.75 -37.72
CA LEU A 644 -7.50 23.52 -37.41
C LEU A 644 -6.83 22.98 -38.68
N PRO A 645 -5.55 22.57 -38.65
CA PRO A 645 -4.86 22.02 -39.82
C PRO A 645 -5.33 20.59 -40.17
N TYR A 646 -6.25 20.01 -39.39
CA TYR A 646 -6.76 18.66 -39.64
C TYR A 646 -8.26 18.70 -39.89
N GLU A 647 -8.66 18.07 -40.98
CA GLU A 647 -10.05 17.75 -41.24
C GLU A 647 -10.60 16.86 -40.11
N LYS A 648 -11.85 17.13 -39.72
CA LYS A 648 -12.55 16.34 -38.71
C LYS A 648 -12.58 14.88 -39.16
N TYR A 649 -12.03 13.97 -38.36
CA TYR A 649 -12.17 12.53 -38.61
C TYR A 649 -13.63 12.11 -38.45
N THR A 650 -14.27 11.78 -39.56
CA THR A 650 -15.68 11.45 -39.65
C THR A 650 -15.93 9.95 -39.45
N MET A 651 -17.20 9.58 -39.27
CA MET A 651 -17.60 8.18 -39.30
C MET A 651 -17.30 7.50 -40.63
N GLU A 652 -17.34 8.26 -41.74
CA GLU A 652 -17.04 7.71 -43.05
C GLU A 652 -15.55 7.40 -43.19
N ASP A 653 -14.67 8.30 -42.74
CA ASP A 653 -13.22 8.04 -42.69
C ASP A 653 -12.89 6.81 -41.86
N TYR A 654 -13.57 6.64 -40.71
CA TYR A 654 -13.44 5.44 -39.90
C TYR A 654 -13.80 4.16 -40.66
N TRP A 655 -14.94 4.14 -41.36
CA TRP A 655 -15.35 2.96 -42.12
C TRP A 655 -14.46 2.73 -43.36
N GLN A 656 -13.93 3.78 -43.98
CA GLN A 656 -12.92 3.66 -45.04
C GLN A 656 -11.63 3.02 -44.51
N ASP A 657 -11.13 3.47 -43.37
CA ASP A 657 -9.94 2.88 -42.72
C ASP A 657 -10.21 1.42 -42.30
N VAL A 658 -11.38 1.12 -41.73
CA VAL A 658 -11.76 -0.27 -41.42
C VAL A 658 -11.77 -1.13 -42.69
N ARG A 659 -12.40 -0.68 -43.78
CA ARG A 659 -12.41 -1.42 -45.06
C ARG A 659 -11.00 -1.62 -45.62
N LYS A 660 -10.14 -0.61 -45.48
CA LYS A 660 -8.74 -0.66 -45.92
C LYS A 660 -7.88 -1.64 -45.10
N PHE A 661 -8.11 -1.69 -43.79
CA PHE A 661 -7.30 -2.48 -42.86
C PHE A 661 -7.87 -3.86 -42.54
N THR A 662 -8.99 -4.24 -43.17
CA THR A 662 -9.64 -5.52 -42.93
C THR A 662 -9.59 -6.37 -44.21
N LYS A 663 -9.10 -7.61 -44.08
CA LYS A 663 -9.05 -8.59 -45.18
C LYS A 663 -9.83 -9.84 -44.81
N GLU A 664 -10.92 -10.10 -45.53
CA GLU A 664 -11.65 -11.36 -45.41
C GLU A 664 -11.00 -12.44 -46.28
N VAL A 665 -10.87 -13.65 -45.73
CA VAL A 665 -10.28 -14.82 -46.38
C VAL A 665 -11.21 -16.02 -46.18
N LEU A 666 -11.58 -16.67 -47.29
CA LEU A 666 -12.32 -17.92 -47.24
C LEU A 666 -11.34 -19.08 -46.98
N ILE A 667 -11.48 -19.74 -45.84
CA ILE A 667 -10.76 -20.97 -45.53
C ILE A 667 -11.54 -22.12 -46.15
N SER A 668 -11.20 -22.50 -47.38
CA SER A 668 -11.93 -23.49 -48.19
C SER A 668 -11.85 -24.92 -47.66
N ASP A 669 -10.70 -25.31 -47.13
CA ASP A 669 -10.38 -26.69 -46.78
C ASP A 669 -9.39 -26.79 -45.62
N SER A 670 -9.27 -27.99 -45.04
CA SER A 670 -8.38 -28.26 -43.90
C SER A 670 -6.89 -28.17 -44.23
N ARG A 671 -6.48 -28.15 -45.51
CA ARG A 671 -5.08 -27.94 -45.92
C ARG A 671 -4.74 -26.45 -45.79
N LEU A 672 -5.60 -25.57 -46.28
CA LEU A 672 -5.46 -24.12 -46.14
C LEU A 672 -5.55 -23.68 -44.67
N GLN A 673 -6.49 -24.25 -43.91
CA GLN A 673 -6.59 -24.01 -42.46
C GLN A 673 -5.28 -24.34 -41.75
N ARG A 674 -4.70 -25.53 -41.99
CA ARG A 674 -3.41 -25.95 -41.40
C ARG A 674 -2.24 -25.03 -41.81
N LEU A 675 -2.22 -24.57 -43.07
CA LEU A 675 -1.21 -23.63 -43.56
C LEU A 675 -1.25 -22.31 -42.78
N VAL A 676 -2.44 -21.75 -42.60
CA VAL A 676 -2.65 -20.51 -41.83
C VAL A 676 -2.30 -20.74 -40.35
N THR A 677 -2.79 -21.83 -39.74
CA THR A 677 -2.48 -22.21 -38.36
C THR A 677 -0.98 -22.30 -38.10
N ARG A 678 -0.20 -22.93 -38.99
CA ARG A 678 1.26 -23.07 -38.83
C ARG A 678 1.99 -21.73 -38.76
N ASN A 679 1.41 -20.70 -39.35
CA ASN A 679 1.97 -19.35 -39.36
C ASN A 679 1.34 -18.43 -38.31
N LEU A 680 0.32 -18.86 -37.56
CA LEU A 680 -0.33 -18.05 -36.53
C LEU A 680 0.35 -18.21 -35.17
N VAL A 681 0.87 -17.12 -34.62
CA VAL A 681 1.47 -17.06 -33.27
C VAL A 681 0.84 -15.95 -32.46
N TYR A 682 0.64 -16.16 -31.16
CA TYR A 682 0.19 -15.09 -30.26
C TYR A 682 1.29 -14.05 -30.07
N ASN A 683 1.00 -12.80 -30.39
CA ASN A 683 1.91 -11.67 -30.20
C ASN A 683 1.29 -10.64 -29.25
N LYS A 684 1.91 -10.45 -28.09
CA LYS A 684 1.46 -9.52 -27.06
C LYS A 684 1.48 -8.05 -27.53
N LYS A 685 2.46 -7.66 -28.35
CA LYS A 685 2.57 -6.28 -28.85
C LYS A 685 1.45 -5.94 -29.83
N LEU A 686 1.13 -6.90 -30.71
CA LEU A 686 0.07 -6.78 -31.70
C LEU A 686 -1.31 -7.19 -31.17
N ARG A 687 -1.41 -7.57 -29.89
CA ARG A 687 -2.66 -7.78 -29.15
C ARG A 687 -3.53 -8.94 -29.69
N GLY A 688 -2.92 -9.99 -30.25
CA GLY A 688 -3.66 -11.16 -30.74
C GLY A 688 -2.82 -12.21 -31.48
N ARG A 689 -3.47 -13.14 -32.18
CA ARG A 689 -2.81 -14.14 -33.04
C ARG A 689 -2.46 -13.50 -34.38
N VAL A 690 -1.18 -13.51 -34.73
CA VAL A 690 -0.65 -12.85 -35.94
C VAL A 690 0.12 -13.82 -36.81
N LEU A 691 0.19 -13.51 -38.10
CA LEU A 691 1.01 -14.27 -39.04
C LEU A 691 2.50 -13.98 -38.85
N THR A 692 3.31 -15.03 -38.74
CA THR A 692 4.78 -14.95 -38.67
C THR A 692 5.44 -14.80 -40.04
N THR A 693 4.75 -15.24 -41.09
CA THR A 693 5.19 -15.20 -42.49
C THR A 693 4.07 -14.64 -43.35
N SER A 694 4.41 -13.91 -44.41
CA SER A 694 3.42 -13.47 -45.42
C SER A 694 2.84 -14.68 -46.16
N LEU A 695 1.54 -14.61 -46.48
CA LEU A 695 0.82 -15.57 -47.31
C LEU A 695 0.25 -14.82 -48.52
N PRO A 696 1.06 -14.59 -49.58
CA PRO A 696 0.67 -13.78 -50.74
C PRO A 696 -0.56 -14.31 -51.46
N GLU A 697 -0.73 -15.64 -51.51
CA GLU A 697 -1.90 -16.32 -52.10
C GLU A 697 -3.24 -15.89 -51.47
N LEU A 698 -3.21 -15.45 -50.21
CA LEU A 698 -4.37 -14.96 -49.47
C LEU A 698 -4.41 -13.43 -49.37
N GLY A 699 -3.41 -12.74 -49.95
CA GLY A 699 -3.20 -11.31 -49.79
C GLY A 699 -2.89 -10.90 -48.35
N LEU A 700 -2.30 -11.80 -47.54
CA LEU A 700 -1.97 -11.53 -46.14
C LEU A 700 -0.46 -11.32 -45.98
N CYS A 701 -0.08 -10.29 -45.23
CA CYS A 701 1.31 -9.99 -44.92
C CYS A 701 1.72 -10.52 -43.54
N LYS A 702 3.02 -10.69 -43.30
CA LYS A 702 3.56 -10.89 -41.94
C LYS A 702 3.03 -9.80 -41.00
N GLY A 703 2.58 -10.18 -39.81
CA GLY A 703 1.97 -9.28 -38.83
C GLY A 703 0.45 -9.15 -38.94
N SER A 704 -0.17 -9.65 -40.02
CA SER A 704 -1.64 -9.65 -40.14
C SER A 704 -2.25 -10.39 -38.96
N ARG A 705 -3.18 -9.75 -38.24
CA ARG A 705 -3.78 -10.28 -37.01
C ARG A 705 -5.15 -10.86 -37.28
N LEU A 706 -5.43 -12.04 -36.74
CA LEU A 706 -6.74 -12.68 -36.84
C LEU A 706 -7.77 -11.93 -35.97
N GLU A 707 -8.91 -11.57 -36.57
CA GLU A 707 -10.02 -10.85 -35.93
C GLU A 707 -11.24 -11.76 -35.72
N PRO A 708 -12.04 -11.52 -34.67
CA PRO A 708 -13.30 -12.23 -34.46
C PRO A 708 -14.33 -11.96 -35.58
N THR A 709 -15.04 -13.01 -36.01
CA THR A 709 -16.16 -12.93 -36.96
C THR A 709 -17.37 -13.70 -36.43
N SER A 710 -18.52 -13.61 -37.13
CA SER A 710 -19.69 -14.45 -36.79
C SER A 710 -19.44 -15.94 -36.97
N GLN A 711 -18.54 -16.33 -37.88
CA GLN A 711 -18.16 -17.74 -38.13
C GLN A 711 -16.93 -18.17 -37.29
N LEU A 712 -16.20 -17.22 -36.73
CA LEU A 712 -15.04 -17.42 -35.86
C LEU A 712 -15.08 -16.43 -34.69
N ALA A 713 -16.00 -16.66 -33.75
CA ALA A 713 -16.15 -15.78 -32.60
C ALA A 713 -14.92 -15.82 -31.67
N ASP A 714 -14.31 -17.00 -31.51
CA ASP A 714 -13.04 -17.19 -30.81
C ASP A 714 -11.89 -17.47 -31.79
N VAL A 715 -10.97 -16.51 -31.92
CA VAL A 715 -9.77 -16.64 -32.75
C VAL A 715 -8.81 -17.75 -32.28
N ALA A 716 -8.89 -18.18 -31.02
CA ALA A 716 -8.14 -19.33 -30.51
C ALA A 716 -8.74 -20.67 -30.98
N SER A 717 -9.99 -20.67 -31.46
CA SER A 717 -10.67 -21.84 -31.98
C SER A 717 -10.45 -22.07 -33.48
N PHE A 718 -9.61 -21.26 -34.13
CA PHE A 718 -9.38 -21.27 -35.59
C PHE A 718 -9.09 -22.67 -36.15
N GLU A 719 -8.34 -23.50 -35.41
CA GLU A 719 -7.97 -24.87 -35.78
C GLU A 719 -9.12 -25.87 -35.73
N TYR A 720 -10.16 -25.57 -34.97
CA TYR A 720 -11.25 -26.48 -34.66
C TYR A 720 -12.54 -26.14 -35.42
N VAL A 721 -12.61 -24.98 -36.07
CA VAL A 721 -13.76 -24.61 -36.91
C VAL A 721 -13.80 -25.48 -38.16
N ALA A 722 -14.98 -26.04 -38.46
CA ALA A 722 -15.19 -26.84 -39.66
C ALA A 722 -15.06 -25.98 -40.92
N THR A 723 -14.30 -26.46 -41.91
CA THR A 723 -14.17 -25.80 -43.22
C THR A 723 -15.32 -26.21 -44.14
N PRO A 724 -15.86 -25.30 -44.99
CA PRO A 724 -15.35 -23.94 -45.22
C PRO A 724 -15.91 -22.88 -44.27
N PHE A 725 -15.09 -21.88 -43.92
CA PHE A 725 -15.53 -20.71 -43.15
C PHE A 725 -14.77 -19.44 -43.54
N LYS A 726 -15.35 -18.26 -43.27
CA LYS A 726 -14.73 -16.95 -43.49
C LYS A 726 -13.98 -16.48 -42.25
N ALA A 727 -12.67 -16.31 -42.41
CA ALA A 727 -11.80 -15.67 -41.43
C ALA A 727 -11.57 -14.20 -41.82
N CYS A 728 -11.31 -13.36 -40.82
CA CYS A 728 -11.03 -11.95 -41.02
C CYS A 728 -9.66 -11.61 -40.41
N PHE A 729 -8.85 -10.84 -41.14
CA PHE A 729 -7.54 -10.41 -40.70
C PHE A 729 -7.44 -8.88 -40.70
N TRP A 730 -6.92 -8.32 -39.61
CA TRP A 730 -6.45 -6.96 -39.55
C TRP A 730 -5.07 -6.86 -40.21
N VAL A 731 -4.99 -6.12 -41.31
CA VAL A 731 -3.80 -5.91 -42.13
C VAL A 731 -3.26 -4.47 -42.03
N GLY A 732 -3.83 -3.65 -41.14
CA GLY A 732 -3.34 -2.30 -40.89
C GLY A 732 -1.90 -2.30 -40.34
N PRO A 733 -1.08 -1.31 -40.73
CA PRO A 733 0.29 -1.20 -40.21
C PRO A 733 0.30 -0.87 -38.71
N GLU A 734 1.43 -1.08 -38.04
CA GLU A 734 1.56 -0.83 -36.58
C GLU A 734 1.32 0.64 -36.20
N ASP A 735 1.55 1.56 -37.13
CA ASP A 735 1.34 3.00 -36.99
C ASP A 735 -0.02 3.48 -37.54
N ALA A 736 -0.92 2.56 -37.92
CA ALA A 736 -2.27 2.90 -38.33
C ALA A 736 -3.01 3.65 -37.20
N ARG A 737 -3.88 4.58 -37.59
CA ARG A 737 -4.78 5.30 -36.67
C ARG A 737 -5.72 4.36 -35.93
N LEU A 738 -6.17 3.30 -36.61
CA LEU A 738 -7.01 2.26 -36.05
C LEU A 738 -6.16 1.04 -35.74
N THR A 739 -6.33 0.50 -34.54
CA THR A 739 -5.70 -0.78 -34.17
C THR A 739 -6.60 -1.96 -34.44
N HIS A 740 -7.92 -1.78 -34.53
CA HIS A 740 -8.95 -2.77 -34.83
C HIS A 740 -10.29 -2.07 -35.15
N MET A 741 -11.27 -2.81 -35.62
CA MET A 741 -12.65 -2.32 -35.75
C MET A 741 -13.36 -2.38 -34.39
N CYS A 742 -13.79 -1.22 -33.89
CA CYS A 742 -14.61 -1.12 -32.68
C CYS A 742 -16.01 -1.71 -32.92
N PRO A 743 -16.44 -2.73 -32.14
CA PRO A 743 -17.76 -3.34 -32.31
C PRO A 743 -18.91 -2.40 -31.92
N LEU A 744 -18.65 -1.37 -31.10
CA LEU A 744 -19.69 -0.44 -30.65
C LEU A 744 -20.28 0.39 -31.78
N PHE A 745 -19.53 0.69 -32.84
CA PHE A 745 -20.06 1.46 -33.97
C PHE A 745 -21.08 0.68 -34.81
N ARG A 746 -21.33 -0.60 -34.49
CA ARG A 746 -22.45 -1.36 -35.03
C ARG A 746 -23.76 -1.10 -34.28
N LEU A 747 -23.70 -0.52 -33.08
CA LEU A 747 -24.89 -0.18 -32.31
C LEU A 747 -25.55 1.07 -32.90
N HIS A 748 -26.87 1.01 -33.05
CA HIS A 748 -27.64 2.12 -33.56
C HIS A 748 -27.48 3.34 -32.65
N GLY A 749 -27.21 4.50 -33.24
CA GLY A 749 -27.00 5.76 -32.52
C GLY A 749 -25.59 5.97 -31.95
N VAL A 750 -24.70 4.97 -31.96
CA VAL A 750 -23.31 5.13 -31.49
C VAL A 750 -22.40 5.57 -32.63
N THR A 751 -21.83 6.76 -32.51
CA THR A 751 -20.89 7.35 -33.48
C THR A 751 -19.68 7.99 -32.80
N LEU A 752 -18.64 8.36 -33.55
CA LEU A 752 -17.48 9.12 -33.03
C LEU A 752 -17.88 10.45 -32.34
N ASP A 753 -18.99 11.04 -32.78
CA ASP A 753 -19.54 12.26 -32.19
C ASP A 753 -20.31 11.97 -30.89
N THR A 754 -20.74 10.74 -30.63
CA THR A 754 -21.36 10.37 -29.35
C THR A 754 -20.34 10.17 -28.23
N TRP A 755 -19.07 9.94 -28.56
CA TRP A 755 -18.01 9.75 -27.57
C TRP A 755 -17.53 11.09 -27.01
N ALA A 756 -17.41 11.17 -25.68
CA ALA A 756 -16.83 12.29 -24.98
C ALA A 756 -15.33 12.02 -24.70
N ILE A 757 -14.50 13.04 -24.86
CA ILE A 757 -13.07 12.93 -24.56
C ILE A 757 -12.89 13.20 -23.08
N ASP A 758 -12.40 12.21 -22.35
CA ASP A 758 -12.16 12.35 -20.92
C ASP A 758 -10.96 13.27 -20.62
N ILE A 759 -11.20 14.33 -19.84
CA ILE A 759 -10.16 15.27 -19.40
C ILE A 759 -9.18 14.62 -18.40
N MET A 760 -9.60 13.60 -17.64
CA MET A 760 -8.68 12.90 -16.74
C MET A 760 -7.56 12.24 -17.53
N HIS A 761 -7.87 11.46 -18.57
CA HIS A 761 -6.87 10.80 -19.40
C HIS A 761 -6.16 11.73 -20.40
N ALA A 762 -6.88 12.71 -20.97
CA ALA A 762 -6.34 13.60 -21.98
C ALA A 762 -5.44 14.70 -21.40
N TRP A 763 -5.77 15.22 -20.20
CA TRP A 763 -5.05 16.32 -19.56
C TRP A 763 -4.27 15.86 -18.34
N HIS A 764 -4.96 15.41 -17.29
CA HIS A 764 -4.37 15.19 -15.97
C HIS A 764 -3.32 14.07 -15.96
N LEU A 765 -3.65 12.89 -16.50
CA LEU A 765 -2.73 11.76 -16.71
C LEU A 765 -1.92 11.87 -18.01
N GLY A 766 -1.86 13.06 -18.58
CA GLY A 766 -1.27 13.33 -19.88
C GLY A 766 -0.25 14.46 -19.79
N PRO A 767 -0.40 15.54 -20.56
CA PRO A 767 0.56 16.64 -20.60
C PRO A 767 0.80 17.30 -19.24
N LEU A 768 -0.20 17.31 -18.35
CA LEU A 768 -0.06 17.91 -17.02
C LEU A 768 0.99 17.18 -16.17
N GLN A 769 0.91 15.86 -16.09
CA GLN A 769 1.88 15.03 -15.39
C GLN A 769 3.30 15.20 -15.92
N GLN A 770 3.43 15.35 -17.25
CA GLN A 770 4.73 15.57 -17.88
C GLN A 770 5.32 16.94 -17.58
N LEU A 771 4.50 17.98 -17.53
CA LEU A 771 4.92 19.30 -17.09
C LEU A 771 5.42 19.25 -15.65
N VAL A 772 4.65 18.64 -14.74
CA VAL A 772 5.03 18.53 -13.32
C VAL A 772 6.32 17.73 -13.17
N SER A 773 6.44 16.57 -13.83
CA SER A 773 7.67 15.77 -13.83
C SER A 773 8.88 16.56 -14.34
N LEU A 774 8.74 17.21 -15.50
CA LEU A 774 9.79 18.03 -16.11
C LEU A 774 10.23 19.16 -15.17
N SER A 775 9.26 19.80 -14.52
CA SER A 775 9.49 20.88 -13.55
C SER A 775 10.28 20.40 -12.33
N LEU A 776 9.88 19.26 -11.75
CA LEU A 776 10.56 18.69 -10.59
C LEU A 776 11.96 18.17 -10.93
N HIS A 777 12.15 17.55 -12.11
CA HIS A 777 13.48 17.18 -12.61
C HIS A 777 14.37 18.40 -12.79
N PHE A 778 13.85 19.47 -13.40
CA PHE A 778 14.58 20.73 -13.51
C PHE A 778 15.00 21.26 -12.13
N CYS A 779 14.10 21.27 -11.15
CA CYS A 779 14.43 21.69 -9.79
C CYS A 779 15.53 20.82 -9.17
N MET A 780 15.49 19.49 -9.34
CA MET A 780 16.55 18.60 -8.83
C MET A 780 17.91 18.82 -9.51
N ASP A 781 17.92 19.22 -10.78
CA ASP A 781 19.15 19.33 -11.59
C ASP A 781 19.75 20.73 -11.66
N CYS A 782 18.98 21.76 -11.31
CA CYS A 782 19.41 23.16 -11.41
C CYS A 782 20.54 23.52 -10.44
N GLY A 783 20.66 22.77 -9.33
CA GLY A 783 21.71 22.94 -8.31
C GLY A 783 21.34 23.86 -7.15
N LEU A 784 20.08 24.33 -7.06
CA LEU A 784 19.62 25.20 -5.96
C LEU A 784 19.52 24.46 -4.62
N TRP A 785 18.97 23.23 -4.60
CA TRP A 785 18.76 22.47 -3.37
C TRP A 785 19.94 21.59 -2.95
N ALA A 786 20.76 21.17 -3.90
CA ALA A 786 22.00 20.44 -3.64
C ALA A 786 23.13 21.07 -4.47
N PRO A 787 24.01 21.88 -3.84
CA PRO A 787 25.15 22.48 -4.52
C PRO A 787 26.03 21.43 -5.18
N ARG A 788 26.62 21.76 -6.34
CA ARG A 788 27.54 20.86 -7.07
C ARG A 788 28.88 20.79 -6.34
N THR A 789 28.97 19.99 -5.29
CA THR A 789 30.26 19.63 -4.66
C THR A 789 30.91 18.47 -5.43
N THR A 790 32.24 18.50 -5.53
CA THR A 790 33.04 17.51 -6.30
C THR A 790 33.01 16.11 -5.70
N GLN A 791 32.55 15.96 -4.45
CA GLN A 791 32.64 14.71 -3.68
C GLN A 791 31.34 13.88 -3.64
N LEU A 792 30.19 14.44 -4.05
CA LEU A 792 28.91 13.73 -4.05
C LEU A 792 28.59 13.16 -5.44
N ALA A 793 28.19 11.89 -5.50
CA ALA A 793 27.76 11.27 -6.75
C ALA A 793 26.45 11.92 -7.26
N ALA A 794 26.21 11.84 -8.58
CA ALA A 794 25.03 12.46 -9.19
C ALA A 794 23.70 11.92 -8.64
N ALA A 795 23.64 10.63 -8.31
CA ALA A 795 22.47 9.99 -7.73
C ALA A 795 22.15 10.57 -6.33
N ASP A 796 23.16 10.66 -5.46
CA ASP A 796 23.02 11.18 -4.10
C ASP A 796 22.57 12.65 -4.10
N ARG A 797 23.06 13.45 -5.05
CA ARG A 797 22.62 14.85 -5.22
C ARG A 797 21.14 14.96 -5.58
N LYS A 798 20.64 14.08 -6.46
CA LYS A 798 19.21 14.05 -6.81
C LYS A 798 18.37 13.63 -5.62
N GLU A 799 18.84 12.67 -4.82
CA GLU A 799 18.14 12.23 -3.62
C GLU A 799 18.09 13.34 -2.55
N MET A 800 19.19 14.04 -2.30
CA MET A 800 19.22 15.21 -1.42
C MET A 800 18.30 16.33 -1.91
N SER A 801 18.34 16.65 -3.21
CA SER A 801 17.45 17.67 -3.79
C SER A 801 15.98 17.28 -3.63
N LEU A 802 15.65 16.01 -3.83
CA LEU A 802 14.30 15.49 -3.61
C LEU A 802 13.87 15.61 -2.14
N LEU A 803 14.76 15.35 -1.18
CA LEU A 803 14.44 15.52 0.24
C LEU A 803 14.10 16.97 0.58
N ALA A 804 14.84 17.92 0.01
CA ALA A 804 14.55 19.35 0.20
C ALA A 804 13.23 19.75 -0.47
N ILE A 805 12.99 19.32 -1.72
CA ILE A 805 11.73 19.55 -2.44
C ILE A 805 10.54 18.91 -1.70
N LYS A 806 10.72 17.76 -1.04
CA LYS A 806 9.69 17.17 -0.17
C LYS A 806 9.35 18.07 1.01
N ALA A 807 10.36 18.63 1.68
CA ALA A 807 10.14 19.53 2.80
C ALA A 807 9.31 20.74 2.35
N GLU A 808 9.68 21.32 1.21
CA GLU A 808 8.94 22.41 0.54
C GLU A 808 7.50 22.00 0.19
N LEU A 809 7.29 20.79 -0.32
CA LEU A 809 5.96 20.27 -0.65
C LEU A 809 5.05 20.18 0.58
N PHE A 810 5.56 19.66 1.69
CA PHE A 810 4.77 19.54 2.92
C PHE A 810 4.54 20.90 3.59
N GLN A 811 5.48 21.83 3.47
CA GLN A 811 5.27 23.21 3.87
C GLN A 811 4.13 23.84 3.04
N PHE A 812 4.19 23.72 1.72
CA PHE A 812 3.13 24.19 0.82
C PHE A 812 1.75 23.61 1.21
N TYR A 813 1.66 22.29 1.46
CA TYR A 813 0.39 21.68 1.88
C TYR A 813 -0.14 22.24 3.20
N LYS A 814 0.74 22.53 4.16
CA LYS A 814 0.36 23.16 5.42
C LYS A 814 -0.17 24.59 5.19
N GLU A 815 0.51 25.37 4.36
CA GLU A 815 0.13 26.75 4.03
C GLU A 815 -1.21 26.79 3.30
N ILE A 816 -1.36 26.04 2.20
CA ILE A 816 -2.58 26.07 1.39
C ILE A 816 -3.79 25.54 2.15
N ARG A 817 -3.64 24.56 3.05
CA ARG A 817 -4.74 24.09 3.92
C ARG A 817 -5.23 25.16 4.89
N ASN A 818 -4.33 26.06 5.30
CA ASN A 818 -4.67 27.17 6.19
C ASN A 818 -5.32 28.33 5.44
N THR A 819 -4.88 28.61 4.22
CA THR A 819 -5.30 29.79 3.45
C THR A 819 -6.45 29.56 2.48
N ASP A 820 -6.60 28.35 1.93
CA ASP A 820 -7.62 28.01 0.91
C ASP A 820 -8.70 27.08 1.51
N PRO A 821 -9.92 27.60 1.78
CA PRO A 821 -11.03 26.80 2.29
C PRO A 821 -11.48 25.69 1.33
N GLU A 822 -11.37 25.90 0.00
CA GLU A 822 -11.71 24.86 -0.99
C GLU A 822 -10.71 23.72 -0.91
N TRP A 823 -9.40 24.03 -0.78
CA TRP A 823 -8.37 23.02 -0.56
C TRP A 823 -8.59 22.25 0.74
N ARG A 824 -8.96 22.92 1.84
CA ARG A 824 -9.22 22.23 3.12
C ARG A 824 -10.32 21.16 3.00
N GLN A 825 -11.31 21.39 2.14
CA GLN A 825 -12.41 20.44 1.93
C GLN A 825 -12.10 19.38 0.87
N LYS A 826 -11.45 19.76 -0.24
CA LYS A 826 -11.35 18.95 -1.48
C LYS A 826 -9.94 18.86 -2.06
N GLY A 827 -8.94 19.39 -1.38
CA GLY A 827 -7.53 19.34 -1.78
C GLY A 827 -7.02 17.90 -1.87
N THR A 828 -6.10 17.67 -2.80
CA THR A 828 -5.47 16.35 -3.00
C THR A 828 -3.98 16.46 -2.77
N GLU A 829 -3.45 15.59 -1.90
CA GLU A 829 -2.07 15.63 -1.44
C GLU A 829 -1.39 14.30 -1.75
N VAL A 830 -0.12 14.38 -2.17
CA VAL A 830 0.74 13.19 -2.29
C VAL A 830 1.35 12.88 -0.92
N TRP A 831 1.14 11.64 -0.44
CA TRP A 831 1.65 11.22 0.87
C TRP A 831 3.18 11.06 0.92
N ASN A 832 3.81 10.65 -0.18
CA ASN A 832 5.27 10.53 -0.28
C ASN A 832 5.72 10.68 -1.74
N LEU A 833 6.54 11.68 -2.04
CA LEU A 833 7.04 11.94 -3.40
C LEU A 833 8.36 11.20 -3.66
N THR A 834 8.40 10.11 -4.42
CA THR A 834 9.65 9.35 -4.65
C THR A 834 10.28 9.63 -6.02
N LEU A 835 11.58 9.34 -6.21
CA LEU A 835 12.22 9.42 -7.54
C LEU A 835 11.50 8.53 -8.56
N GLY A 836 11.08 7.33 -8.14
CA GLY A 836 10.30 6.42 -8.97
C GLY A 836 8.92 6.98 -9.35
N MET A 837 8.34 7.87 -8.53
CA MET A 837 7.12 8.58 -8.89
C MET A 837 7.38 9.67 -9.91
N ILE A 838 8.43 10.48 -9.76
CA ILE A 838 8.72 11.60 -10.69
C ILE A 838 9.00 11.08 -12.11
N GLY A 839 9.49 9.84 -12.25
CA GLY A 839 9.78 9.21 -13.54
C GLY A 839 11.21 9.48 -14.00
N ASN A 840 11.54 9.05 -15.22
CA ASN A 840 12.90 9.22 -15.78
C ASN A 840 13.04 10.50 -16.63
N GLU A 841 14.30 10.89 -16.87
CA GLU A 841 14.66 12.09 -17.65
C GLU A 841 14.32 12.00 -19.14
N GLU A 842 14.10 10.79 -19.67
CA GLU A 842 13.78 10.63 -21.10
C GLU A 842 12.29 10.85 -21.40
N THR A 843 11.42 10.44 -20.47
CA THR A 843 9.97 10.39 -20.72
C THR A 843 9.15 11.32 -19.85
N TYR A 844 9.68 11.76 -18.70
CA TYR A 844 9.02 12.62 -17.72
C TYR A 844 7.62 12.10 -17.33
N ASN A 845 7.48 10.78 -17.13
CA ASN A 845 6.22 10.16 -16.76
C ASN A 845 6.03 10.15 -15.24
N LEU A 846 5.26 11.11 -14.72
CA LEU A 846 4.88 11.18 -13.30
C LEU A 846 3.84 10.10 -12.96
N ASN A 847 4.19 9.17 -12.05
CA ASN A 847 3.27 8.15 -11.53
C ASN A 847 2.45 8.68 -10.33
N ALA A 848 1.74 9.79 -10.53
CA ALA A 848 0.79 10.33 -9.55
C ALA A 848 -0.65 9.95 -9.93
N LYS A 849 -1.59 9.99 -8.98
CA LYS A 849 -3.01 9.92 -9.35
C LYS A 849 -3.42 11.20 -10.09
N ALA A 850 -4.47 11.11 -10.89
CA ALA A 850 -4.95 12.27 -11.66
C ALA A 850 -5.28 13.47 -10.77
N GLY A 851 -5.98 13.24 -9.64
CA GLY A 851 -6.28 14.29 -8.66
C GLY A 851 -5.01 14.89 -8.06
N GLU A 852 -4.08 14.04 -7.59
CA GLU A 852 -2.79 14.45 -7.02
C GLU A 852 -1.96 15.30 -7.99
N SER A 853 -2.06 15.04 -9.30
CA SER A 853 -1.33 15.79 -10.33
C SER A 853 -1.75 17.28 -10.38
N ARG A 854 -3.03 17.56 -10.09
CA ARG A 854 -3.55 18.93 -9.96
C ARG A 854 -3.00 19.64 -8.72
N GLY A 855 -2.90 18.91 -7.61
CA GLY A 855 -2.27 19.42 -6.39
C GLY A 855 -0.78 19.73 -6.58
N LEU A 856 -0.07 18.84 -7.26
CA LEU A 856 1.34 19.05 -7.59
C LEU A 856 1.56 20.18 -8.59
N LEU A 857 0.63 20.45 -9.51
CA LEU A 857 0.71 21.63 -10.38
C LEU A 857 0.70 22.93 -9.58
N LYS A 858 -0.22 23.05 -8.60
CA LYS A 858 -0.26 24.21 -7.69
C LYS A 858 1.05 24.34 -6.91
N PHE A 859 1.60 23.22 -6.43
CA PHE A 859 2.90 23.19 -5.78
C PHE A 859 4.03 23.68 -6.70
N VAL A 860 4.08 23.22 -7.96
CA VAL A 860 5.10 23.66 -8.92
C VAL A 860 5.05 25.18 -9.13
N VAL A 861 3.86 25.76 -9.31
CA VAL A 861 3.72 27.21 -9.47
C VAL A 861 4.14 27.95 -8.20
N TRP A 862 3.78 27.44 -7.03
CA TRP A 862 4.22 28.00 -5.74
C TRP A 862 5.74 27.91 -5.58
N LEU A 863 6.36 26.77 -5.93
CA LEU A 863 7.79 26.52 -5.80
C LEU A 863 8.61 27.48 -6.69
N PHE A 864 8.20 27.65 -7.96
CA PHE A 864 8.84 28.60 -8.86
C PHE A 864 8.60 30.06 -8.44
N GLY A 865 7.45 30.38 -7.86
CA GLY A 865 7.18 31.73 -7.34
C GLY A 865 7.98 32.04 -6.08
N LYS A 866 8.11 31.08 -5.16
CA LYS A 866 8.87 31.23 -3.91
C LYS A 866 10.36 31.46 -4.17
N HIS A 867 10.93 30.76 -5.15
CA HIS A 867 12.35 30.84 -5.49
C HIS A 867 12.66 31.64 -6.77
N GLU A 868 11.78 32.56 -7.15
CA GLU A 868 11.89 33.29 -8.43
C GLU A 868 13.23 34.04 -8.56
N GLN A 869 13.71 34.62 -7.46
CA GLN A 869 14.97 35.36 -7.43
C GLN A 869 16.17 34.42 -7.59
N GLU A 870 16.17 33.28 -6.90
CA GLU A 870 17.24 32.28 -6.97
C GLU A 870 17.30 31.63 -8.35
N PHE A 871 16.14 31.39 -8.99
CA PHE A 871 16.09 30.93 -10.37
C PHE A 871 16.63 31.96 -11.36
N ALA A 872 16.43 33.27 -11.10
CA ALA A 872 16.97 34.34 -11.93
C ALA A 872 18.51 34.48 -11.82
N MET A 873 19.10 34.03 -10.70
CA MET A 873 20.55 34.01 -10.49
C MET A 873 21.27 32.82 -11.14
N LEU A 874 20.53 31.84 -11.69
CA LEU A 874 21.12 30.74 -12.46
C LEU A 874 21.71 31.22 -13.79
N ASP A 875 22.46 30.36 -14.47
CA ASP A 875 22.93 30.64 -15.82
C ASP A 875 21.75 30.97 -16.77
N ASN A 876 22.02 31.83 -17.77
CA ASN A 876 20.98 32.37 -18.67
C ASN A 876 20.08 31.29 -19.29
N ALA A 877 20.63 30.10 -19.60
CA ALA A 877 19.86 29.02 -20.19
C ALA A 877 18.89 28.39 -19.17
N ARG A 878 19.36 28.13 -17.94
CA ARG A 878 18.53 27.60 -16.85
C ARG A 878 17.52 28.60 -16.34
N ALA A 879 17.91 29.87 -16.16
CA ALA A 879 16.99 30.93 -15.75
C ALA A 879 15.84 31.08 -16.76
N ARG A 880 16.16 31.04 -18.06
CA ARG A 880 15.14 31.02 -19.12
C ARG A 880 14.24 29.79 -19.04
N THR A 881 14.82 28.61 -18.80
CA THR A 881 14.06 27.35 -18.68
C THR A 881 13.11 27.39 -17.48
N ALA A 882 13.56 27.88 -16.32
CA ALA A 882 12.74 28.07 -15.12
C ALA A 882 11.55 29.01 -15.40
N SER A 883 11.81 30.15 -16.07
CA SER A 883 10.78 31.11 -16.45
C SER A 883 9.73 30.50 -17.40
N LEU A 884 10.17 29.70 -18.38
CA LEU A 884 9.28 29.00 -19.31
C LEU A 884 8.43 27.94 -18.59
N LEU A 885 9.03 27.14 -17.70
CA LEU A 885 8.32 26.12 -16.92
C LEU A 885 7.28 26.75 -15.98
N CYS A 886 7.66 27.80 -15.25
CA CYS A 886 6.75 28.54 -14.38
C CYS A 886 5.58 29.14 -15.18
N SER A 887 5.87 29.79 -16.31
CA SER A 887 4.83 30.38 -17.17
C SER A 887 3.92 29.32 -17.80
N SER A 888 4.49 28.16 -18.17
CA SER A 888 3.73 27.01 -18.66
C SER A 888 2.80 26.45 -17.59
N ALA A 889 3.28 26.34 -16.35
CA ALA A 889 2.49 25.86 -15.22
C ALA A 889 1.38 26.83 -14.81
N ARG A 890 1.62 28.15 -14.89
CA ARG A 890 0.57 29.17 -14.72
C ARG A 890 -0.50 29.06 -15.81
N ALA A 891 -0.12 28.92 -17.08
CA ALA A 891 -1.08 28.74 -18.17
C ALA A 891 -1.92 27.45 -18.00
N ALA A 892 -1.33 26.38 -17.48
CA ALA A 892 -2.05 25.16 -17.11
C ALA A 892 -3.06 25.38 -15.97
N LEU A 893 -2.72 26.18 -14.95
CA LEU A 893 -3.65 26.56 -13.87
C LEU A 893 -4.78 27.49 -14.36
N ASP A 894 -4.48 28.39 -15.28
CA ASP A 894 -5.49 29.29 -15.86
C ASP A 894 -6.53 28.48 -16.65
N MET A 895 -6.08 27.47 -17.38
CA MET A 895 -6.96 26.53 -18.08
C MET A 895 -7.91 25.81 -17.11
N ASP A 896 -7.38 25.31 -15.98
CA ASP A 896 -8.18 24.71 -14.90
C ASP A 896 -9.17 25.73 -14.31
N SER A 897 -8.79 27.00 -14.19
CA SER A 897 -9.62 28.08 -13.65
C SER A 897 -10.82 28.38 -14.56
N VAL A 898 -10.62 28.40 -15.88
CA VAL A 898 -11.72 28.53 -16.86
C VAL A 898 -12.72 27.38 -16.73
N LEU A 899 -12.23 26.14 -16.59
CA LEU A 899 -13.08 24.97 -16.38
C LEU A 899 -13.77 24.98 -15.01
N GLN A 900 -13.17 25.63 -14.01
CA GLN A 900 -13.75 25.73 -12.68
C GLN A 900 -14.89 26.73 -12.59
N VAL A 901 -14.72 27.91 -13.19
CA VAL A 901 -15.70 29.00 -13.22
C VAL A 901 -16.81 28.70 -14.24
N GLY A 902 -16.47 27.98 -15.31
CA GLY A 902 -17.40 27.59 -16.35
C GLY A 902 -18.59 26.77 -15.81
N SER A 903 -19.79 27.10 -16.29
CA SER A 903 -21.01 26.35 -15.98
C SER A 903 -21.01 24.98 -16.67
N ARG A 904 -22.17 24.31 -16.74
CA ARG A 904 -22.34 23.08 -17.52
C ARG A 904 -22.10 23.30 -19.02
N THR A 905 -22.46 24.47 -19.53
CA THR A 905 -22.08 24.94 -20.87
C THR A 905 -20.94 25.94 -20.76
N LEU A 906 -19.97 25.84 -21.66
CA LEU A 906 -18.94 26.86 -21.84
C LEU A 906 -19.39 27.81 -22.94
N SER A 907 -19.34 29.11 -22.67
CA SER A 907 -19.58 30.13 -23.70
C SER A 907 -18.48 30.08 -24.77
N ARG A 908 -18.73 30.65 -25.95
CA ARG A 908 -17.70 30.73 -27.00
C ARG A 908 -16.45 31.47 -26.52
N LEU A 909 -16.64 32.51 -25.69
CA LEU A 909 -15.54 33.24 -25.06
C LEU A 909 -14.74 32.34 -24.10
N GLN A 910 -15.42 31.59 -23.21
CA GLN A 910 -14.75 30.67 -22.30
C GLN A 910 -14.00 29.56 -23.04
N CYS A 911 -14.56 29.01 -24.13
CA CYS A 911 -13.85 28.05 -24.97
C CYS A 911 -12.63 28.68 -25.67
N GLN A 912 -12.71 29.94 -26.08
CA GLN A 912 -11.58 30.67 -26.66
C GLN A 912 -10.50 30.95 -25.60
N ASP A 913 -10.88 31.32 -24.38
CA ASP A 913 -9.93 31.49 -23.27
C ASP A 913 -9.23 30.16 -22.95
N LEU A 914 -10.01 29.07 -22.86
CA LEU A 914 -9.48 27.72 -22.67
C LEU A 914 -8.48 27.34 -23.76
N TRP A 915 -8.80 27.66 -25.02
CA TRP A 915 -7.91 27.48 -26.16
C TRP A 915 -6.62 28.31 -26.03
N ASN A 916 -6.74 29.59 -25.67
CA ASN A 916 -5.61 30.52 -25.55
C ASN A 916 -4.64 30.06 -24.44
N HIS A 917 -5.16 29.70 -23.26
CA HIS A 917 -4.35 29.17 -22.17
C HIS A 917 -3.69 27.85 -22.56
N TYR A 918 -4.40 26.97 -23.26
CA TYR A 918 -3.84 25.69 -23.70
C TYR A 918 -2.72 25.84 -24.74
N VAL A 919 -2.91 26.69 -25.75
CA VAL A 919 -1.88 27.02 -26.73
C VAL A 919 -0.68 27.64 -26.04
N ARG A 920 -0.89 28.61 -25.13
CA ARG A 920 0.18 29.23 -24.35
C ARG A 920 0.97 28.18 -23.55
N PHE A 921 0.28 27.26 -22.87
CA PHE A 921 0.90 26.11 -22.20
C PHE A 921 1.78 25.32 -23.16
N LEU A 922 1.26 24.90 -24.32
CA LEU A 922 2.01 24.09 -25.29
C LEU A 922 3.27 24.78 -25.82
N VAL A 923 3.17 26.08 -26.12
CA VAL A 923 4.32 26.90 -26.57
C VAL A 923 5.43 26.86 -25.52
N LEU A 924 5.07 27.20 -24.29
CA LEU A 924 6.02 27.38 -23.20
C LEU A 924 6.61 26.03 -22.76
N TYR A 925 5.76 25.00 -22.65
CA TYR A 925 6.17 23.63 -22.35
C TYR A 925 7.19 23.11 -23.37
N ARG A 926 6.91 23.24 -24.66
CA ARG A 926 7.85 22.80 -25.72
C ARG A 926 9.17 23.58 -25.68
N ARG A 927 9.10 24.90 -25.51
CA ARG A 927 10.31 25.74 -25.41
C ARG A 927 11.15 25.44 -24.16
N ALA A 928 10.54 24.91 -23.11
CA ALA A 928 11.22 24.42 -21.91
C ALA A 928 11.84 23.02 -22.06
N GLY A 929 11.74 22.39 -23.23
CA GLY A 929 12.23 21.03 -23.47
C GLY A 929 11.18 19.93 -23.32
N GLY A 930 9.91 20.29 -23.13
CA GLY A 930 8.80 19.34 -23.05
C GLY A 930 8.53 18.59 -24.35
N VAL A 931 8.24 17.30 -24.24
CA VAL A 931 7.97 16.42 -25.39
C VAL A 931 6.46 16.30 -25.60
N LEU A 932 5.98 16.81 -26.74
CA LEU A 932 4.56 16.70 -27.10
C LEU A 932 4.16 15.24 -27.34
N LYS A 933 2.97 14.88 -26.84
CA LYS A 933 2.40 13.54 -26.97
C LYS A 933 1.07 13.59 -27.73
N PRO A 934 0.58 12.45 -28.26
CA PRO A 934 -0.75 12.37 -28.88
C PRO A 934 -1.88 12.89 -27.98
N LYS A 935 -1.75 12.74 -26.65
CA LYS A 935 -2.68 13.31 -25.67
C LYS A 935 -2.78 14.84 -25.71
N CYS A 936 -1.69 15.54 -26.08
CA CYS A 936 -1.76 16.98 -26.34
C CYS A 936 -2.73 17.28 -27.49
N HIS A 937 -2.64 16.52 -28.59
CA HIS A 937 -3.55 16.72 -29.71
C HIS A 937 -5.01 16.43 -29.34
N LEU A 938 -5.25 15.39 -28.54
CA LEU A 938 -6.58 15.03 -28.07
C LEU A 938 -7.26 16.16 -27.26
N LEU A 939 -6.46 16.96 -26.54
CA LEU A 939 -6.97 18.10 -25.76
C LEU A 939 -7.49 19.24 -26.65
N PHE A 940 -6.93 19.45 -27.85
CA PHE A 940 -7.52 20.39 -28.82
C PHE A 940 -8.94 19.99 -29.20
N HIS A 941 -9.15 18.71 -29.50
CA HIS A 941 -10.49 18.20 -29.82
C HIS A 941 -11.44 18.25 -28.62
N LEU A 942 -10.94 18.08 -27.40
CA LEU A 942 -11.75 18.24 -26.19
C LEU A 942 -12.23 19.68 -26.05
N ILE A 943 -11.35 20.67 -26.22
CA ILE A 943 -11.72 22.10 -26.16
C ILE A 943 -12.73 22.43 -27.26
N GLN A 944 -12.48 22.00 -28.50
CA GLN A 944 -13.38 22.19 -29.63
C GLN A 944 -14.78 21.58 -29.36
N ARG A 945 -14.81 20.33 -28.89
CA ARG A 945 -16.06 19.62 -28.59
C ARG A 945 -16.79 20.21 -27.39
N SER A 946 -16.14 20.99 -26.53
CA SER A 946 -16.77 21.58 -25.34
C SER A 946 -17.88 22.59 -25.70
N LEU A 947 -17.84 23.19 -26.90
CA LEU A 947 -18.95 24.02 -27.40
C LEU A 947 -20.25 23.23 -27.57
N GLN A 948 -20.15 21.96 -27.97
CA GLN A 948 -21.30 21.09 -28.22
C GLN A 948 -21.62 20.19 -27.03
N LYS A 949 -20.58 19.66 -26.38
CA LYS A 949 -20.64 18.67 -25.28
C LYS A 949 -20.70 19.30 -23.89
N GLY A 950 -20.50 20.62 -23.80
CA GLY A 950 -20.41 21.33 -22.54
C GLY A 950 -19.06 21.17 -21.85
N ASN A 951 -19.00 21.62 -20.60
CA ASN A 951 -17.79 21.64 -19.80
C ASN A 951 -17.28 20.21 -19.49
N PRO A 952 -16.05 19.85 -19.91
CA PRO A 952 -15.43 18.55 -19.67
C PRO A 952 -15.40 18.12 -18.21
N ARG A 953 -15.20 19.06 -17.30
CA ARG A 953 -15.20 18.80 -15.86
C ARG A 953 -16.50 18.15 -15.38
N ILE A 954 -17.61 18.42 -16.06
CA ILE A 954 -18.92 17.92 -15.67
C ILE A 954 -19.13 16.48 -16.13
N TYR A 955 -18.51 16.03 -17.23
CA TYR A 955 -18.64 14.65 -17.72
C TYR A 955 -17.46 13.75 -17.45
N SER A 956 -16.34 14.29 -16.97
CA SER A 956 -15.29 13.50 -16.33
C SER A 956 -15.65 13.24 -14.88
N THR A 957 -15.74 11.98 -14.48
CA THR A 957 -15.85 11.61 -13.07
C THR A 957 -14.47 11.18 -12.57
N TYR A 958 -14.12 11.61 -11.36
CA TYR A 958 -13.02 11.02 -10.56
C TYR A 958 -13.55 10.00 -9.55
N ARG A 959 -14.88 9.98 -9.41
CA ARG A 959 -15.61 9.22 -8.41
C ARG A 959 -15.85 7.79 -8.86
N ASP A 960 -15.95 7.55 -10.17
CA ASP A 960 -15.80 6.23 -10.79
C ASP A 960 -14.46 5.57 -10.43
N GLU A 961 -13.34 6.27 -10.48
CA GLU A 961 -12.03 5.69 -10.14
C GLU A 961 -11.93 5.35 -8.63
N SER A 962 -12.52 6.18 -7.78
CA SER A 962 -12.62 5.85 -6.35
C SER A 962 -13.55 4.67 -6.11
N LEU A 963 -14.64 4.55 -6.86
CA LEU A 963 -15.54 3.40 -6.84
C LEU A 963 -14.86 2.13 -7.36
N ASN A 964 -14.09 2.19 -8.46
CA ASN A 964 -13.23 1.11 -8.93
C ASN A 964 -12.34 0.60 -7.79
N GLY A 965 -11.72 1.53 -7.04
CA GLY A 965 -10.89 1.20 -5.88
C GLY A 965 -11.66 0.48 -4.76
N ILE A 966 -12.90 0.92 -4.46
CA ILE A 966 -13.77 0.27 -3.47
C ILE A 966 -14.17 -1.12 -3.95
N ILE A 967 -14.68 -1.25 -5.18
CA ILE A 967 -15.15 -2.52 -5.73
C ILE A 967 -13.98 -3.49 -5.90
N ALA A 968 -12.78 -3.01 -6.26
CA ALA A 968 -11.57 -3.83 -6.26
C ALA A 968 -11.24 -4.38 -4.87
N LYS A 969 -11.42 -3.58 -3.80
CA LYS A 969 -11.26 -4.07 -2.41
C LYS A 969 -12.32 -5.12 -2.06
N VAL A 970 -13.58 -4.88 -2.43
CA VAL A 970 -14.68 -5.83 -2.23
C VAL A 970 -14.38 -7.14 -2.95
N ALA A 971 -13.95 -7.07 -4.22
CA ALA A 971 -13.59 -8.21 -5.05
C ALA A 971 -12.40 -9.00 -4.51
N ARG A 972 -11.39 -8.33 -3.91
CA ARG A 972 -10.29 -9.00 -3.20
C ARG A 972 -10.74 -9.77 -1.96
N SER A 973 -11.77 -9.28 -1.28
CA SER A 973 -12.31 -9.96 -0.08
C SER A 973 -13.19 -11.17 -0.41
N ALA A 974 -13.64 -11.29 -1.65
CA ALA A 974 -14.59 -12.32 -2.06
C ALA A 974 -13.89 -13.64 -2.40
N HIS A 975 -14.43 -14.76 -1.91
CA HIS A 975 -13.92 -16.09 -2.23
C HIS A 975 -14.22 -16.44 -3.69
N ARG A 976 -13.27 -17.07 -4.40
CA ARG A 976 -13.36 -17.32 -5.84
C ARG A 976 -14.61 -18.12 -6.27
N GLN A 977 -15.08 -19.06 -5.46
CA GLN A 977 -16.26 -19.88 -5.79
C GLN A 977 -17.58 -19.11 -5.72
N THR A 978 -17.67 -18.11 -4.83
CA THR A 978 -18.89 -17.32 -4.60
C THR A 978 -18.69 -15.88 -5.06
N TRP A 979 -17.64 -15.62 -5.83
CA TRP A 979 -17.09 -14.30 -6.06
C TRP A 979 -18.12 -13.34 -6.64
N ALA A 980 -18.80 -13.74 -7.71
CA ALA A 980 -19.76 -12.87 -8.37
C ALA A 980 -20.99 -12.57 -7.49
N ASN A 981 -21.54 -13.60 -6.81
CA ASN A 981 -22.67 -13.43 -5.91
C ASN A 981 -22.29 -12.49 -4.75
N VAL A 982 -21.12 -12.70 -4.14
CA VAL A 982 -20.66 -11.88 -3.00
C VAL A 982 -20.44 -10.43 -3.43
N ILE A 983 -19.83 -10.17 -4.60
CA ILE A 983 -19.62 -8.79 -5.00
C ILE A 983 -20.92 -8.11 -5.37
N HIS A 984 -21.78 -8.72 -6.20
CA HIS A 984 -23.07 -8.11 -6.56
C HIS A 984 -23.91 -7.83 -5.31
N TRP A 985 -23.90 -8.75 -4.35
CA TRP A 985 -24.57 -8.56 -3.06
C TRP A 985 -23.96 -7.42 -2.24
N LYS A 986 -22.63 -7.37 -2.09
CA LYS A 986 -21.96 -6.32 -1.32
C LYS A 986 -22.11 -4.94 -1.97
N VAL A 987 -22.08 -4.88 -3.30
CA VAL A 987 -22.28 -3.67 -4.09
C VAL A 987 -23.72 -3.18 -3.98
N ALA A 988 -24.72 -4.06 -4.01
CA ALA A 988 -26.11 -3.69 -3.75
C ALA A 988 -26.31 -3.12 -2.33
N GLY A 989 -25.62 -3.69 -1.34
CA GLY A 989 -25.56 -3.17 0.03
C GLY A 989 -24.98 -1.75 0.10
N LEU A 990 -23.80 -1.53 -0.50
CA LEU A 990 -23.16 -0.21 -0.61
C LEU A 990 -24.07 0.81 -1.29
N HIS A 991 -24.75 0.39 -2.36
CA HIS A 991 -25.66 1.25 -3.09
C HIS A 991 -26.85 1.70 -2.21
N THR A 992 -27.44 0.76 -1.48
CA THR A 992 -28.55 1.05 -0.55
C THR A 992 -28.14 1.99 0.58
N ALA A 993 -26.92 1.84 1.11
CA ALA A 993 -26.38 2.72 2.14
C ALA A 993 -26.19 4.15 1.62
N ASN A 994 -25.56 4.31 0.45
CA ASN A 994 -25.37 5.61 -0.19
C ASN A 994 -26.69 6.34 -0.48
N CYS A 995 -27.72 5.62 -0.96
CA CYS A 995 -29.03 6.21 -1.22
C CYS A 995 -29.70 6.76 0.05
N LYS A 996 -29.55 6.08 1.20
CA LYS A 996 -30.10 6.54 2.48
C LYS A 996 -29.37 7.77 3.03
N GLU A 997 -28.03 7.80 2.92
CA GLU A 997 -27.23 8.95 3.35
C GLU A 997 -27.60 10.22 2.56
N LEU A 998 -27.82 10.07 1.25
CA LEU A 998 -28.26 11.16 0.38
C LEU A 998 -29.69 11.63 0.70
N GLN A 999 -30.62 10.72 1.01
CA GLN A 999 -31.97 11.08 1.46
C GLN A 999 -31.95 11.88 2.78
N ASN A 1000 -31.05 11.55 3.70
CA ASN A 1000 -30.90 12.30 4.94
C ASN A 1000 -30.35 13.72 4.69
N LEU A 1001 -29.43 13.87 3.74
CA LEU A 1001 -28.87 15.17 3.33
C LEU A 1001 -29.91 16.05 2.62
N SER A 1002 -30.74 15.49 1.74
CA SER A 1002 -31.81 16.25 1.06
C SER A 1002 -32.87 16.74 2.04
N ASN A 1003 -33.18 15.94 3.07
CA ASN A 1003 -34.13 16.32 4.12
C ASN A 1003 -33.58 17.42 5.04
N LEU A 1004 -32.26 17.54 5.16
CA LEU A 1004 -31.59 18.62 5.92
C LEU A 1004 -31.50 19.94 5.12
N SER A 1005 -31.51 19.88 3.79
CA SER A 1005 -31.51 21.09 2.93
C SER A 1005 -32.91 21.65 2.64
N GLY A 1006 -33.97 20.93 3.03
CA GLY A 1006 -35.37 21.34 2.90
C GLY A 1006 -35.96 22.01 4.14
N SER A 1007 -35.18 22.13 5.22
CA SER A 1007 -35.43 22.98 6.40
C SER A 1007 -34.49 24.18 6.38
#